data_AF-R6XM23-F1
#
_entry.id   AF-R6XM23-F1
#
_cell.length_a   1.000
_cell.length_b   1.000
_cell.length_c   1.000
_cell.angle_alpha   90.00
_cell.angle_beta   90.00
_cell.angle_gamma   90.00
#
_symmetry.space_group_name_H-M   'P 1'
#
loop_
_entity.id
_entity.type
_entity.pdbx_description
1 polymer ?
#
loop_
_entity_poly.entity_id
_entity_poly.type
_entity_poly.pdbx_seq_one_letter_code
_entity_poly.pdbx_strand_id
1 'polypeptide(L)'
;MKKAKLLLTSLLAVSFITSCNPTTPSTSPSTSPSSSITTPSSSSSSTVTPSSSSSSTIEHRKDFVTELADGAVLRDYKSQFDTMVNDFSSDSFVGETTGKKIDKSYLKVLVDSQTESFPSNDDASIYKMATGNYQIETYSTINFRMRVTEGKLDYSNLVLALRGDDAFNVYEISLDKALNDDGDALPELGNEFVDVCISPNYSIEDADTKYTLKGTSDPSDVNVLSKILGFHLYAKGECSAVLEIEEVSISLAGEKTVLDDFNRTNVNKADQTCWWRGSKGFIVTKGVNLKDNQTYQTPEFDLADNTEVVLNILGDTTGTSISPVTESGIGTAVNWKDLKNKDGENIVNSVNGAYYNLAINLEKSGLSLEGLKGFVIQSTSEINISAVFLSSLKEKEAATSYPLIDTANAVIFDSFSRTQAKIDTDYNESTLNEKVTGAGLNYSVCYSGVDDVTIDGDALVFSPTENYTQVNEGSKNARTNEKYLVMSMKVDGGDLNGLRIQSSNGGDAIYAPNWYAAEGLKTIPTSLEEYPYVDADGYAFYIIDLSLSGLGDMKDILNIYYTGTGTLKIDSIFFAGEYLNLEKASGYCEEKTLNLSGYTYALNTAVTENTRFVEFTIKGDGVATFNSFRLEFNGNMYFCKDNPWVLKDGTKITGETIIPEEKTSIVIDLLASGITPAAETMHLHTGGDGEQGTATIYEMFSYNLVDYSETLGGYNGSSSSLADYAYLGGGDIKADAKYLELTLSSTNGGTLASLRFEGADAALYFFNQNVIKDDEGNVIDPNTVIPTEGLTIKIDLKATGLTLDKPFSLHLHSGDPTCTGDLKVKGAKVIYEHYPYSMLLASYVENPTL
;
A
#
# COMPACT_ATOMS: atom_id res chain seq x y z
N MET A 1 28.06 15.94 42.48
CA MET A 1 27.91 17.02 43.48
C MET A 1 26.47 17.03 43.99
N LYS A 2 26.29 17.10 45.32
CA LYS A 2 25.11 17.51 46.15
C LYS A 2 23.69 17.37 45.53
N LYS A 3 22.87 16.41 45.96
CA LYS A 3 21.96 16.36 47.15
C LYS A 3 20.66 17.19 47.09
N ALA A 4 19.54 16.45 47.11
CA ALA A 4 18.42 16.48 48.09
C ALA A 4 17.15 17.35 47.87
N LYS A 5 15.98 16.67 47.91
CA LYS A 5 14.79 16.81 48.81
C LYS A 5 13.65 15.96 48.20
N LEU A 6 13.15 14.85 48.74
CA LEU A 6 12.47 14.53 50.01
C LEU A 6 11.27 15.43 50.36
N LEU A 7 10.05 14.88 50.22
CA LEU A 7 8.93 15.13 51.12
C LEU A 7 8.23 13.81 51.42
N LEU A 8 8.05 13.56 52.72
CA LEU A 8 7.50 12.37 53.35
C LEU A 8 6.24 12.82 54.10
N THR A 9 5.12 12.12 53.96
CA THR A 9 4.01 12.19 54.92
C THR A 9 3.42 10.80 55.10
N SER A 10 3.70 10.24 56.28
CA SER A 10 3.10 9.06 56.89
C SER A 10 1.74 9.39 57.52
N LEU A 11 0.79 8.45 57.48
CA LEU A 11 -0.22 8.31 58.54
C LEU A 11 -0.46 6.82 58.86
N LEU A 12 -0.64 6.56 60.15
CA LEU A 12 -0.45 5.28 60.84
C LEU A 12 -1.80 4.69 61.33
N ALA A 13 -1.81 3.36 61.50
CA ALA A 13 -2.63 2.54 62.41
C ALA A 13 -4.13 2.37 62.07
N VAL A 14 -4.79 1.21 62.28
CA VAL A 14 -4.86 0.38 63.51
C VAL A 14 -5.19 -1.08 63.17
N SER A 15 -4.57 -2.00 63.91
CA SER A 15 -4.85 -3.44 63.95
C SER A 15 -5.96 -3.78 64.95
N PHE A 16 -6.76 -4.82 64.68
CA PHE A 16 -7.37 -5.66 65.72
C PHE A 16 -7.30 -7.14 65.32
N ILE A 17 -6.83 -7.95 66.26
CA ILE A 17 -6.76 -9.41 66.27
C ILE A 17 -7.97 -9.89 67.08
N THR A 18 -8.59 -11.02 66.71
CA THR A 18 -9.11 -12.03 67.68
C THR A 18 -9.39 -13.36 66.98
N SER A 19 -8.84 -14.44 67.55
CA SER A 19 -9.13 -15.84 67.24
C SER A 19 -10.40 -16.34 67.93
N CYS A 20 -11.00 -17.44 67.45
CA CYS A 20 -11.38 -18.64 68.26
C CYS A 20 -12.02 -19.73 67.36
N ASN A 21 -11.47 -20.94 67.42
CA ASN A 21 -12.12 -22.23 67.13
C ASN A 21 -12.81 -22.73 68.44
N PRO A 22 -13.43 -23.93 68.60
CA PRO A 22 -13.95 -24.98 67.68
C PRO A 22 -15.33 -25.57 68.10
N THR A 23 -15.98 -26.46 67.32
CA THR A 23 -16.59 -27.77 67.77
C THR A 23 -17.23 -28.63 66.64
N THR A 24 -16.87 -29.91 66.69
CA THR A 24 -17.27 -31.21 66.03
C THR A 24 -18.73 -31.71 66.33
N PRO A 25 -19.21 -32.96 66.02
CA PRO A 25 -18.84 -34.08 65.07
C PRO A 25 -20.03 -34.87 64.39
N SER A 26 -19.66 -35.95 63.64
CA SER A 26 -20.35 -37.27 63.51
C SER A 26 -21.45 -37.41 62.43
N THR A 27 -21.61 -38.46 61.62
CA THR A 27 -21.52 -39.93 61.82
C THR A 27 -21.32 -40.71 60.49
N SER A 28 -20.60 -41.84 60.54
CA SER A 28 -20.61 -42.94 59.53
C SER A 28 -21.91 -43.78 59.61
N PRO A 29 -22.19 -44.78 58.73
CA PRO A 29 -21.56 -46.11 58.89
C PRO A 29 -21.29 -46.93 57.59
N SER A 30 -20.44 -47.94 57.80
CA SER A 30 -20.03 -49.06 56.95
C SER A 30 -21.12 -50.08 56.62
N THR A 31 -20.93 -50.86 55.54
CA THR A 31 -21.13 -52.32 55.51
C THR A 31 -20.28 -53.02 54.43
N SER A 32 -19.60 -54.11 54.80
CA SER A 32 -19.26 -55.28 53.97
C SER A 32 -20.01 -56.48 54.60
N PRO A 33 -20.30 -57.64 53.93
CA PRO A 33 -19.26 -58.61 53.51
C PRO A 33 -19.59 -59.61 52.35
N SER A 34 -18.52 -60.23 51.82
CA SER A 34 -18.30 -61.67 51.42
C SER A 34 -19.43 -62.52 50.80
N SER A 35 -19.25 -63.29 49.71
CA SER A 35 -18.55 -64.60 49.64
C SER A 35 -18.83 -65.25 48.26
N SER A 36 -17.95 -66.00 47.57
CA SER A 36 -17.65 -67.44 47.72
C SER A 36 -16.74 -67.89 46.55
N ILE A 37 -15.52 -68.38 46.78
CA ILE A 37 -15.03 -69.79 46.80
C ILE A 37 -15.26 -70.63 45.52
N THR A 38 -14.18 -70.95 44.77
CA THR A 38 -13.70 -72.33 44.53
C THR A 38 -12.31 -72.38 43.85
N THR A 39 -11.47 -73.29 44.35
CA THR A 39 -10.06 -73.66 44.02
C THR A 39 -9.97 -74.84 43.01
N PRO A 40 -8.80 -75.47 42.71
CA PRO A 40 -7.65 -75.03 41.89
C PRO A 40 -7.23 -76.09 40.82
N SER A 41 -6.21 -75.77 39.99
CA SER A 41 -5.29 -76.62 39.15
C SER A 41 -5.16 -75.99 37.75
N SER A 42 -4.02 -75.81 37.08
CA SER A 42 -2.67 -76.36 37.19
C SER A 42 -1.68 -75.43 36.47
N SER A 43 -0.40 -75.59 36.83
CA SER A 43 0.84 -74.92 36.38
C SER A 43 0.93 -74.40 34.94
N SER A 44 1.43 -73.17 34.78
CA SER A 44 2.52 -72.86 33.84
C SER A 44 3.14 -71.47 34.10
N SER A 45 4.47 -71.46 34.04
CA SER A 45 5.39 -70.33 34.15
C SER A 45 4.90 -69.03 33.49
N SER A 46 4.95 -67.92 34.23
CA SER A 46 4.93 -66.57 33.63
C SER A 46 5.82 -65.61 34.42
N THR A 47 6.69 -64.97 33.64
CA THR A 47 7.71 -63.99 33.97
C THR A 47 7.11 -62.77 34.66
N VAL A 48 7.83 -62.20 35.62
CA VAL A 48 7.48 -60.93 36.27
C VAL A 48 7.66 -59.80 35.25
N THR A 49 6.56 -59.21 34.78
CA THR A 49 6.57 -57.98 33.98
C THR A 49 6.65 -56.78 34.94
N PRO A 50 7.65 -55.88 34.83
CA PRO A 50 7.68 -54.65 35.59
C PRO A 50 6.54 -53.71 35.15
N SER A 51 5.99 -52.97 36.10
CA SER A 51 5.00 -51.91 35.89
C SER A 51 5.47 -50.96 34.79
N SER A 52 4.72 -50.88 33.69
CA SER A 52 4.92 -49.86 32.66
C SER A 52 4.62 -48.49 33.26
N SER A 53 5.64 -47.64 33.29
CA SER A 53 5.52 -46.19 33.38
C SER A 53 4.48 -45.71 32.36
N SER A 54 3.49 -44.97 32.81
CA SER A 54 2.56 -44.24 31.95
C SER A 54 3.35 -43.26 31.07
N SER A 55 3.52 -43.59 29.79
CA SER A 55 3.95 -42.61 28.79
C SER A 55 2.82 -41.58 28.66
N SER A 56 3.06 -40.33 29.02
CA SER A 56 2.17 -39.23 28.63
C SER A 56 2.18 -39.13 27.11
N THR A 57 1.10 -39.54 26.47
CA THR A 57 0.88 -39.30 25.03
C THR A 57 0.69 -37.81 24.81
N ILE A 58 1.53 -37.19 23.98
CA ILE A 58 1.38 -35.78 23.56
C ILE A 58 0.16 -35.68 22.65
N GLU A 59 -0.74 -34.74 22.95
CA GLU A 59 -1.91 -34.45 22.11
C GLU A 59 -1.52 -33.40 21.06
N HIS A 60 -1.54 -33.83 19.79
CA HIS A 60 -1.20 -33.00 18.64
C HIS A 60 -2.35 -32.10 18.19
N ARG A 61 -1.98 -30.96 17.61
CA ARG A 61 -2.86 -29.89 17.15
C ARG A 61 -2.92 -29.85 15.64
N LYS A 62 -3.95 -29.20 15.12
CA LYS A 62 -4.06 -28.90 13.69
C LYS A 62 -3.40 -27.56 13.39
N ASP A 63 -2.94 -27.42 12.16
CA ASP A 63 -2.49 -26.13 11.64
C ASP A 63 -3.55 -25.05 11.78
N PHE A 64 -3.08 -23.82 12.01
CA PHE A 64 -3.93 -22.65 11.91
C PHE A 64 -4.46 -22.53 10.49
N VAL A 65 -5.75 -22.21 10.38
CA VAL A 65 -6.38 -21.96 9.08
C VAL A 65 -6.08 -20.53 8.68
N THR A 66 -5.47 -20.34 7.51
CA THR A 66 -5.10 -19.02 6.98
C THR A 66 -6.00 -18.57 5.85
N GLU A 67 -6.67 -19.48 5.14
CA GLU A 67 -7.52 -19.18 3.99
C GLU A 67 -8.99 -19.06 4.38
N LEU A 68 -9.65 -17.99 3.96
CA LEU A 68 -11.11 -17.87 4.08
C LEU A 68 -11.83 -18.81 3.11
N ALA A 69 -13.04 -19.21 3.49
CA ALA A 69 -13.97 -19.84 2.56
C ALA A 69 -14.40 -18.87 1.45
N ASP A 70 -14.71 -19.41 0.27
CA ASP A 70 -15.26 -18.65 -0.86
C ASP A 70 -16.53 -17.87 -0.49
N GLY A 71 -16.76 -16.74 -1.17
CA GLY A 71 -17.94 -15.89 -0.96
C GLY A 71 -17.76 -14.81 0.11
N ALA A 72 -16.57 -14.66 0.67
CA ALA A 72 -16.23 -13.54 1.54
C ALA A 72 -16.32 -12.20 0.79
N VAL A 73 -17.03 -11.21 1.37
CA VAL A 73 -16.98 -9.83 0.92
C VAL A 73 -16.00 -9.09 1.83
N LEU A 74 -14.85 -8.73 1.26
CA LEU A 74 -13.77 -8.03 1.95
C LEU A 74 -13.76 -6.56 1.57
N ARG A 75 -13.35 -5.72 2.52
CA ARG A 75 -13.19 -4.28 2.31
C ARG A 75 -11.97 -3.81 3.08
N ASP A 76 -10.89 -3.42 2.43
CA ASP A 76 -9.80 -2.71 3.12
C ASP A 76 -10.22 -1.28 3.41
N TYR A 77 -9.71 -0.66 4.48
CA TYR A 77 -10.12 0.71 4.84
C TYR A 77 -9.66 1.73 3.79
N LYS A 78 -10.59 2.54 3.25
CA LYS A 78 -10.30 3.69 2.39
C LYS A 78 -10.88 4.96 3.01
N SER A 79 -9.99 5.78 3.57
CA SER A 79 -10.35 7.04 4.26
C SER A 79 -11.25 8.01 3.46
N GLN A 80 -11.28 7.91 2.13
CA GLN A 80 -12.16 8.72 1.28
C GLN A 80 -13.64 8.29 1.34
N PHE A 81 -13.92 7.01 1.58
CA PHE A 81 -15.27 6.43 1.52
C PHE A 81 -15.75 5.82 2.84
N ASP A 82 -14.82 5.65 3.80
CA ASP A 82 -15.02 4.86 5.00
C ASP A 82 -14.74 5.70 6.26
N THR A 83 -15.53 5.46 7.30
CA THR A 83 -15.37 6.11 8.61
C THR A 83 -14.73 5.14 9.59
N MET A 84 -13.52 5.44 10.05
CA MET A 84 -12.87 4.65 11.09
C MET A 84 -13.63 4.79 12.41
N VAL A 85 -14.01 3.68 13.04
CA VAL A 85 -14.67 3.67 14.36
C VAL A 85 -13.64 3.43 15.46
N ASN A 86 -12.79 2.42 15.29
CA ASN A 86 -11.69 2.13 16.20
C ASN A 86 -10.65 1.23 15.51
N ASP A 87 -9.39 1.62 15.53
CA ASP A 87 -8.25 0.83 15.03
C ASP A 87 -7.31 0.36 16.16
N PHE A 88 -7.66 0.66 17.42
CA PHE A 88 -6.90 0.35 18.62
C PHE A 88 -5.43 0.81 18.59
N SER A 89 -5.12 1.82 17.75
CA SER A 89 -3.77 2.37 17.64
C SER A 89 -3.44 3.35 18.77
N SER A 90 -4.47 3.99 19.34
CA SER A 90 -4.38 4.94 20.46
C SER A 90 -3.92 4.29 21.77
N ASP A 91 -3.06 4.98 22.52
CA ASP A 91 -2.65 4.60 23.88
C ASP A 91 -3.81 4.59 24.88
N SER A 92 -4.86 5.36 24.59
CA SER A 92 -6.11 5.36 25.35
C SER A 92 -7.14 4.47 24.68
N PHE A 93 -7.63 3.47 25.41
CA PHE A 93 -8.70 2.60 24.92
C PHE A 93 -10.00 3.39 24.74
N VAL A 94 -10.58 3.31 23.54
CA VAL A 94 -11.87 3.90 23.19
C VAL A 94 -12.93 2.79 23.09
N GLY A 95 -14.12 3.02 23.66
CA GLY A 95 -15.18 2.00 23.79
C GLY A 95 -15.20 1.34 25.18
N GLU A 96 -15.94 0.24 25.32
CA GLU A 96 -16.04 -0.53 26.57
C GLU A 96 -15.83 -2.03 26.30
N THR A 97 -15.14 -2.75 27.20
CA THR A 97 -14.96 -4.19 27.01
C THR A 97 -14.85 -4.94 28.33
N THR A 98 -15.37 -6.18 28.34
CA THR A 98 -15.12 -7.19 29.38
C THR A 98 -14.06 -8.21 28.94
N GLY A 99 -13.59 -8.10 27.70
CA GLY A 99 -12.53 -8.90 27.09
C GLY A 99 -11.12 -8.53 27.55
N LYS A 100 -10.14 -9.28 27.06
CA LYS A 100 -8.73 -8.99 27.29
C LYS A 100 -8.26 -7.99 26.24
N LYS A 101 -7.78 -6.83 26.69
CA LYS A 101 -7.11 -5.86 25.82
C LYS A 101 -5.73 -6.39 25.42
N ILE A 102 -5.40 -6.20 24.15
CA ILE A 102 -4.08 -6.48 23.60
C ILE A 102 -3.43 -5.12 23.33
N ASP A 103 -2.62 -4.65 24.27
CA ASP A 103 -1.96 -3.34 24.18
C ASP A 103 -0.62 -3.42 23.42
N LYS A 104 -0.06 -4.63 23.32
CA LYS A 104 1.15 -4.96 22.55
C LYS A 104 0.85 -6.10 21.59
N SER A 105 1.24 -5.90 20.34
CA SER A 105 1.24 -6.98 19.35
C SER A 105 2.23 -8.07 19.75
N TYR A 106 1.99 -9.30 19.29
CA TYR A 106 2.89 -10.42 19.55
C TYR A 106 2.83 -11.44 18.42
N LEU A 107 3.92 -12.17 18.24
CA LEU A 107 3.98 -13.32 17.35
C LEU A 107 3.32 -14.53 17.99
N LYS A 108 2.45 -15.23 17.27
CA LYS A 108 1.82 -16.50 17.68
C LYS A 108 2.23 -17.61 16.71
N VAL A 109 2.80 -18.70 17.25
CA VAL A 109 3.37 -19.80 16.45
C VAL A 109 2.83 -21.13 16.96
N LEU A 110 2.37 -21.98 16.03
CA LEU A 110 2.12 -23.38 16.32
C LEU A 110 3.44 -24.15 16.25
N VAL A 111 3.79 -24.82 17.34
CA VAL A 111 4.96 -25.68 17.43
C VAL A 111 4.48 -27.10 17.62
N ASP A 112 4.22 -27.80 16.53
CA ASP A 112 3.71 -29.18 16.53
C ASP A 112 4.51 -30.07 15.58
N SER A 113 5.14 -31.12 16.11
CA SER A 113 6.02 -31.99 15.33
C SER A 113 5.32 -32.86 14.28
N GLN A 114 3.99 -32.87 14.22
CA GLN A 114 3.19 -33.64 13.27
C GLN A 114 2.51 -32.77 12.20
N THR A 115 2.69 -31.44 12.22
CA THR A 115 2.11 -30.55 11.20
C THR A 115 3.10 -30.20 10.09
N GLU A 116 2.58 -29.81 8.92
CA GLU A 116 3.42 -29.36 7.81
C GLU A 116 4.06 -27.99 8.12
N SER A 117 3.42 -27.19 8.97
CA SER A 117 3.94 -25.89 9.39
C SER A 117 5.04 -25.98 10.46
N PHE A 118 5.41 -27.18 10.92
CA PHE A 118 6.33 -27.38 12.05
C PHE A 118 7.64 -26.58 11.87
N PRO A 119 7.92 -25.60 12.75
CA PRO A 119 9.10 -24.77 12.63
C PRO A 119 10.35 -25.51 13.12
N SER A 120 10.88 -26.42 12.28
CA SER A 120 11.86 -27.43 12.67
C SER A 120 13.34 -27.09 12.39
N ASN A 121 13.62 -26.00 11.69
CA ASN A 121 14.96 -25.66 11.22
C ASN A 121 15.17 -24.16 10.96
N ASP A 122 16.34 -23.78 10.47
CA ASP A 122 16.74 -22.41 10.17
C ASP A 122 15.95 -21.76 9.01
N ASP A 123 15.49 -22.54 8.04
CA ASP A 123 14.62 -22.05 6.98
C ASP A 123 13.17 -21.86 7.48
N ALA A 124 12.67 -22.83 8.23
CA ALA A 124 11.35 -22.87 8.85
C ALA A 124 11.45 -22.65 10.36
N SER A 125 11.66 -21.40 10.78
CA SER A 125 11.89 -21.04 12.18
C SER A 125 10.64 -20.52 12.89
N ILE A 126 10.61 -20.66 14.21
CA ILE A 126 9.67 -19.96 15.11
C ILE A 126 9.91 -18.47 14.96
N TYR A 127 11.17 -18.05 15.00
CA TYR A 127 11.57 -16.68 14.72
C TYR A 127 12.97 -16.69 14.11
N LYS A 128 13.25 -15.82 13.16
CA LYS A 128 14.60 -15.64 12.62
C LYS A 128 14.84 -14.19 12.26
N MET A 129 16.08 -13.74 12.40
CA MET A 129 16.51 -12.45 11.86
C MET A 129 18.02 -12.39 11.59
N ALA A 130 18.43 -11.46 10.73
CA ALA A 130 19.82 -11.03 10.60
C ALA A 130 19.91 -9.52 10.37
N THR A 131 21.02 -8.92 10.79
CA THR A 131 21.21 -7.46 10.80
C THR A 131 22.64 -7.08 10.47
N GLY A 132 22.78 -6.01 9.69
CA GLY A 132 24.04 -5.29 9.51
C GLY A 132 24.17 -4.06 10.42
N ASN A 133 23.10 -3.68 11.12
CA ASN A 133 23.08 -2.48 11.96
C ASN A 133 23.61 -2.77 13.36
N TYR A 134 23.53 -4.03 13.82
CA TYR A 134 24.01 -4.44 15.13
C TYR A 134 25.08 -5.51 15.00
N GLN A 135 26.18 -5.33 15.74
CA GLN A 135 27.21 -6.35 15.92
C GLN A 135 26.78 -7.28 17.06
N ILE A 136 25.97 -8.30 16.77
CA ILE A 136 25.32 -9.13 17.81
C ILE A 136 26.35 -9.77 18.73
N GLU A 137 27.52 -10.14 18.22
CA GLU A 137 28.63 -10.72 19.01
C GLU A 137 29.16 -9.79 20.13
N THR A 138 28.89 -8.48 20.06
CA THR A 138 29.32 -7.52 21.08
C THR A 138 28.36 -7.41 22.26
N TYR A 139 27.17 -8.01 22.16
CA TYR A 139 26.15 -8.00 23.21
C TYR A 139 26.29 -9.22 24.12
N SER A 140 25.82 -9.09 25.36
CA SER A 140 25.89 -10.15 26.37
C SER A 140 24.85 -11.25 26.14
N THR A 141 23.64 -10.86 25.72
CA THR A 141 22.50 -11.78 25.57
C THR A 141 21.64 -11.49 24.35
N ILE A 142 21.01 -12.54 23.83
CA ILE A 142 19.86 -12.51 22.94
C ILE A 142 18.65 -12.89 23.78
N ASN A 143 17.60 -12.07 23.79
CA ASN A 143 16.45 -12.25 24.67
C ASN A 143 15.15 -12.41 23.88
N PHE A 144 14.34 -13.38 24.31
CA PHE A 144 12.97 -13.59 23.84
C PHE A 144 12.01 -13.44 25.01
N ARG A 145 11.04 -12.54 24.89
CA ARG A 145 9.95 -12.44 25.86
C ARG A 145 8.80 -13.33 25.42
N MET A 146 8.66 -14.51 26.01
CA MET A 146 7.78 -15.56 25.47
C MET A 146 6.94 -16.30 26.52
N ARG A 147 5.85 -16.93 26.06
CA ARG A 147 4.96 -17.79 26.86
C ARG A 147 4.36 -18.92 26.02
N VAL A 148 3.91 -19.99 26.67
CA VAL A 148 3.14 -21.08 26.08
C VAL A 148 1.68 -20.96 26.53
N THR A 149 0.76 -20.75 25.60
CA THR A 149 -0.66 -20.57 25.90
C THR A 149 -1.47 -21.86 25.83
N GLU A 150 -1.01 -22.83 25.05
CA GLU A 150 -1.62 -24.15 24.90
C GLU A 150 -0.56 -25.24 24.77
N GLY A 151 -0.83 -26.42 25.31
CA GLY A 151 0.08 -27.56 25.22
C GLY A 151 1.27 -27.46 26.16
N LYS A 152 2.36 -28.14 25.82
CA LYS A 152 3.61 -28.14 26.60
C LYS A 152 4.81 -28.10 25.66
N LEU A 153 5.75 -27.21 25.94
CA LEU A 153 7.00 -27.07 25.21
C LEU A 153 8.15 -27.02 26.21
N ASP A 154 9.06 -28.00 26.13
CA ASP A 154 10.25 -28.06 26.98
C ASP A 154 11.44 -27.39 26.27
N TYR A 155 12.38 -26.81 27.01
CA TYR A 155 13.55 -26.18 26.41
C TYR A 155 14.45 -27.15 25.62
N SER A 156 14.39 -28.45 25.91
CA SER A 156 15.09 -29.47 25.13
C SER A 156 14.51 -29.63 23.71
N ASN A 157 13.31 -29.10 23.47
CA ASN A 157 12.72 -29.01 22.14
C ASN A 157 13.13 -27.72 21.41
N LEU A 158 13.78 -26.75 22.06
CA LEU A 158 14.07 -25.45 21.46
C LEU A 158 15.56 -25.27 21.20
N VAL A 159 15.88 -24.71 20.03
CA VAL A 159 17.25 -24.43 19.59
C VAL A 159 17.37 -22.96 19.20
N LEU A 160 18.36 -22.28 19.76
CA LEU A 160 18.87 -21.02 19.24
C LEU A 160 20.05 -21.34 18.31
N ALA A 161 19.92 -21.07 17.02
CA ALA A 161 21.00 -21.24 16.06
C ALA A 161 21.60 -19.90 15.67
N LEU A 162 22.91 -19.74 15.90
CA LEU A 162 23.67 -18.53 15.58
C LEU A 162 24.15 -18.58 14.13
N ARG A 163 23.94 -17.51 13.38
CA ARG A 163 24.28 -17.42 11.96
C ARG A 163 25.53 -16.57 11.74
N GLY A 164 26.50 -17.12 11.02
CA GLY A 164 27.66 -16.40 10.49
C GLY A 164 27.44 -15.96 9.04
N ASP A 165 28.51 -16.00 8.24
CA ASP A 165 28.45 -15.74 6.81
C ASP A 165 27.68 -16.84 6.04
N ASP A 166 27.25 -16.55 4.81
CA ASP A 166 26.49 -17.51 3.97
C ASP A 166 27.33 -18.74 3.58
N ALA A 167 28.66 -18.62 3.67
CA ALA A 167 29.61 -19.71 3.51
C ALA A 167 29.57 -20.77 4.64
N PHE A 168 28.79 -20.56 5.71
CA PHE A 168 28.79 -21.41 6.90
C PHE A 168 27.44 -22.06 7.20
N ASN A 169 27.45 -23.21 7.88
CA ASN A 169 26.27 -23.72 8.57
C ASN A 169 26.02 -22.89 9.85
N VAL A 170 24.77 -22.84 10.32
CA VAL A 170 24.44 -22.25 11.62
C VAL A 170 25.04 -23.06 12.77
N TYR A 171 25.34 -22.41 13.89
CA TYR A 171 25.80 -23.06 15.12
C TYR A 171 24.66 -23.19 16.12
N GLU A 172 24.30 -24.42 16.50
CA GLU A 172 23.13 -24.70 17.33
C GLU A 172 23.43 -24.69 18.83
N ILE A 173 22.60 -24.00 19.61
CA ILE A 173 22.57 -24.02 21.07
C ILE A 173 21.20 -24.55 21.50
N SER A 174 21.18 -25.70 22.19
CA SER A 174 19.96 -26.25 22.79
C SER A 174 19.57 -25.45 24.04
N LEU A 175 18.32 -25.02 24.16
CA LEU A 175 17.91 -24.12 25.24
C LEU A 175 17.91 -24.77 26.63
N ASP A 176 17.82 -26.10 26.73
CA ASP A 176 17.94 -26.81 28.02
C ASP A 176 19.36 -26.75 28.61
N LYS A 177 20.35 -26.40 27.78
CA LYS A 177 21.76 -26.22 28.16
C LYS A 177 22.21 -24.77 28.10
N ALA A 178 21.36 -23.86 27.63
CA ALA A 178 21.68 -22.46 27.53
C ALA A 178 21.70 -21.80 28.92
N LEU A 179 22.57 -20.81 29.06
CA LEU A 179 22.75 -20.03 30.28
C LEU A 179 22.50 -18.55 30.00
N ASN A 180 22.09 -17.80 31.03
CA ASN A 180 22.00 -16.34 30.98
C ASN A 180 23.38 -15.67 31.16
N ASP A 181 23.43 -14.34 31.26
CA ASP A 181 24.69 -13.58 31.44
C ASP A 181 25.28 -13.66 32.86
N ASP A 182 24.53 -14.21 33.81
CA ASP A 182 25.02 -14.57 35.15
C ASP A 182 25.54 -16.02 35.21
N GLY A 183 25.39 -16.80 34.13
CA GLY A 183 25.74 -18.22 34.06
C GLY A 183 24.70 -19.15 34.71
N ASP A 184 23.50 -18.66 35.00
CA ASP A 184 22.38 -19.42 35.54
C ASP A 184 21.51 -20.04 34.43
N ALA A 185 20.75 -21.08 34.79
CA ALA A 185 19.78 -21.70 33.89
C ALA A 185 18.62 -20.76 33.53
N LEU A 186 18.04 -20.96 32.34
CA LEU A 186 16.90 -20.18 31.86
C LEU A 186 15.65 -20.37 32.74
N PRO A 187 14.80 -19.33 32.89
CA PRO A 187 13.56 -19.43 33.66
C PRO A 187 12.56 -20.40 33.03
N GLU A 188 11.74 -21.10 33.82
CA GLU A 188 10.74 -22.04 33.27
C GLU A 188 9.75 -21.34 32.33
N LEU A 189 9.45 -22.00 31.21
CA LEU A 189 8.47 -21.52 30.23
C LEU A 189 7.06 -21.98 30.62
N GLY A 190 6.15 -21.04 30.83
CA GLY A 190 4.77 -21.29 31.26
C GLY A 190 3.77 -20.39 30.54
N ASN A 191 2.61 -20.18 31.15
CA ASN A 191 1.51 -19.39 30.60
C ASN A 191 1.66 -17.87 30.77
N GLU A 192 2.66 -17.42 31.52
CA GLU A 192 3.00 -16.00 31.68
C GLU A 192 4.20 -15.64 30.82
N PHE A 193 4.26 -14.38 30.37
CA PHE A 193 5.41 -13.89 29.61
C PHE A 193 6.64 -13.79 30.53
N VAL A 194 7.71 -14.49 30.15
CA VAL A 194 9.00 -14.47 30.82
C VAL A 194 10.09 -14.02 29.85
N ASP A 195 11.09 -13.30 30.35
CA ASP A 195 12.27 -12.93 29.56
C ASP A 195 13.27 -14.09 29.58
N VAL A 196 13.48 -14.70 28.43
CA VAL A 196 14.43 -15.80 28.23
C VAL A 196 15.70 -15.22 27.64
N CYS A 197 16.64 -14.89 28.52
CA CYS A 197 17.91 -14.26 28.19
C CYS A 197 18.99 -15.32 27.97
N ILE A 198 19.46 -15.49 26.73
CA ILE A 198 20.45 -16.49 26.35
C ILE A 198 21.77 -15.79 26.10
N SER A 199 22.83 -16.18 26.82
CA SER A 199 24.19 -15.69 26.59
C SER A 199 24.98 -16.68 25.75
N PRO A 200 25.32 -16.35 24.48
CA PRO A 200 26.22 -17.18 23.68
C PRO A 200 27.56 -17.44 24.38
N ASN A 201 28.10 -16.43 25.07
CA ASN A 201 29.40 -16.53 25.76
C ASN A 201 29.43 -17.56 26.89
N TYR A 202 28.32 -17.74 27.62
CA TYR A 202 28.22 -18.77 28.66
C TYR A 202 27.67 -20.10 28.15
N SER A 203 26.95 -20.10 27.03
CA SER A 203 26.32 -21.30 26.46
C SER A 203 27.24 -22.07 25.51
N ILE A 204 28.35 -21.48 25.05
CA ILE A 204 29.37 -22.13 24.23
C ILE A 204 30.58 -22.45 25.12
N GLU A 205 30.91 -23.74 25.25
CA GLU A 205 31.93 -24.21 26.19
C GLU A 205 33.36 -23.72 25.85
N ASP A 206 33.68 -23.57 24.56
CA ASP A 206 34.99 -23.15 24.07
C ASP A 206 34.89 -21.90 23.19
N ALA A 207 35.58 -20.83 23.57
CA ALA A 207 35.59 -19.55 22.84
C ALA A 207 36.23 -19.66 21.44
N ASP A 208 37.03 -20.70 21.20
CA ASP A 208 37.62 -21.01 19.90
C ASP A 208 36.74 -21.92 19.03
N THR A 209 35.51 -22.21 19.46
CA THR A 209 34.53 -22.95 18.65
C THR A 209 34.29 -22.25 17.33
N LYS A 210 34.51 -22.97 16.23
CA LYS A 210 34.38 -22.46 14.86
C LYS A 210 33.06 -22.85 14.22
N TYR A 211 32.61 -22.03 13.29
CA TYR A 211 31.58 -22.44 12.35
C TYR A 211 32.05 -23.63 11.50
N THR A 212 31.12 -24.33 10.84
CA THR A 212 31.43 -25.32 9.80
C THR A 212 31.10 -24.78 8.42
N LEU A 213 31.82 -25.20 7.40
CA LEU A 213 31.57 -24.79 6.01
C LEU A 213 30.22 -25.34 5.53
N LYS A 214 29.46 -24.51 4.80
CA LYS A 214 28.09 -24.81 4.35
C LYS A 214 28.03 -26.18 3.66
N GLY A 215 27.10 -27.02 4.11
CA GLY A 215 26.87 -28.36 3.53
C GLY A 215 27.93 -29.41 3.90
N THR A 216 28.88 -29.08 4.77
CA THR A 216 29.92 -30.00 5.26
C THR A 216 29.96 -30.04 6.78
N SER A 217 30.81 -30.90 7.34
CA SER A 217 31.18 -30.92 8.76
C SER A 217 32.56 -30.30 9.03
N ASP A 218 33.22 -29.76 8.00
CA ASP A 218 34.57 -29.25 8.11
C ASP A 218 34.57 -27.88 8.81
N PRO A 219 35.49 -27.60 9.74
CA PRO A 219 35.55 -26.32 10.42
C PRO A 219 35.96 -25.20 9.45
N SER A 220 35.39 -24.02 9.64
CA SER A 220 35.83 -22.79 8.97
C SER A 220 37.05 -22.18 9.66
N ASP A 221 37.46 -20.99 9.23
CA ASP A 221 38.48 -20.18 9.91
C ASP A 221 37.91 -19.12 10.85
N VAL A 222 36.59 -19.11 11.07
CA VAL A 222 35.87 -18.08 11.83
C VAL A 222 35.29 -18.68 13.12
N ASN A 223 35.64 -18.08 14.26
CA ASN A 223 35.07 -18.45 15.56
C ASN A 223 33.62 -17.94 15.65
N VAL A 224 32.72 -18.75 16.20
CA VAL A 224 31.29 -18.42 16.33
C VAL A 224 31.08 -17.12 17.10
N LEU A 225 31.74 -16.98 18.27
CA LEU A 225 31.64 -15.80 19.12
C LEU A 225 32.32 -14.55 18.56
N SER A 226 33.00 -14.64 17.42
CA SER A 226 33.67 -13.49 16.79
C SER A 226 32.84 -12.80 15.70
N LYS A 227 31.78 -13.45 15.20
CA LYS A 227 30.94 -12.92 14.12
C LYS A 227 29.56 -13.57 14.16
N ILE A 228 28.57 -12.86 14.69
CA ILE A 228 27.17 -13.30 14.70
C ILE A 228 26.36 -12.29 13.88
N LEU A 229 25.99 -12.66 12.66
CA LEU A 229 25.23 -11.81 11.75
C LEU A 229 23.71 -11.89 11.99
N GLY A 230 23.26 -12.98 12.61
CA GLY A 230 21.85 -13.23 12.88
C GLY A 230 21.63 -14.47 13.73
N PHE A 231 20.37 -14.81 13.95
CA PHE A 231 19.99 -15.99 14.71
C PHE A 231 18.61 -16.53 14.30
N HIS A 232 18.40 -17.80 14.62
CA HIS A 232 17.15 -18.53 14.39
C HIS A 232 16.72 -19.19 15.71
N LEU A 233 15.43 -19.14 16.02
CA LEU A 233 14.79 -19.94 17.05
C LEU A 233 13.89 -20.96 16.34
N TYR A 234 14.12 -22.25 16.56
CA TYR A 234 13.28 -23.31 16.01
C TYR A 234 13.16 -24.49 16.98
N ALA A 235 12.23 -25.40 16.67
CA ALA A 235 11.92 -26.55 17.48
C ALA A 235 12.50 -27.85 16.92
N LYS A 236 12.74 -28.84 17.78
CA LYS A 236 13.15 -30.20 17.42
C LYS A 236 12.50 -31.24 18.33
N GLY A 237 12.45 -32.47 17.85
CA GLY A 237 11.89 -33.60 18.59
C GLY A 237 10.36 -33.55 18.69
N GLU A 238 9.79 -34.52 19.40
CA GLU A 238 8.34 -34.62 19.58
C GLU A 238 7.83 -33.54 20.54
N CYS A 239 6.94 -32.67 20.07
CA CYS A 239 6.35 -31.58 20.85
C CYS A 239 5.02 -31.10 20.23
N SER A 240 4.17 -30.49 21.06
CA SER A 240 2.95 -29.81 20.60
C SER A 240 2.56 -28.68 21.56
N ALA A 241 2.64 -27.44 21.08
CA ALA A 241 2.30 -26.25 21.84
C ALA A 241 1.97 -25.05 20.95
N VAL A 242 1.32 -24.04 21.54
CA VAL A 242 1.22 -22.70 20.96
C VAL A 242 2.14 -21.76 21.74
N LEU A 243 3.14 -21.23 21.06
CA LEU A 243 4.14 -20.31 21.60
C LEU A 243 3.81 -18.88 21.16
N GLU A 244 3.87 -17.94 22.11
CA GLU A 244 3.72 -16.51 21.83
C GLU A 244 4.99 -15.75 22.22
N ILE A 245 5.44 -14.83 21.37
CA ILE A 245 6.60 -13.96 21.60
C ILE A 245 6.15 -12.50 21.51
N GLU A 246 6.27 -11.77 22.61
CA GLU A 246 5.89 -10.35 22.69
C GLU A 246 7.04 -9.42 22.25
N GLU A 247 8.30 -9.85 22.41
CA GLU A 247 9.45 -9.02 22.08
C GLU A 247 10.72 -9.85 21.86
N VAL A 248 11.56 -9.42 20.91
CA VAL A 248 12.93 -9.92 20.68
C VAL A 248 13.91 -8.77 20.86
N SER A 249 15.00 -9.00 21.59
CA SER A 249 15.99 -7.96 21.91
C SER A 249 17.38 -8.53 22.12
N ILE A 250 18.37 -7.65 22.13
CA ILE A 250 19.74 -7.93 22.59
C ILE A 250 20.08 -7.00 23.75
N SER A 251 20.90 -7.47 24.69
CA SER A 251 21.27 -6.65 25.86
C SER A 251 22.78 -6.61 26.10
N LEU A 252 23.26 -5.46 26.55
CA LEU A 252 24.64 -5.25 26.98
C LEU A 252 24.62 -4.47 28.30
N ALA A 253 25.31 -5.00 29.32
CA ALA A 253 25.39 -4.38 30.65
C ALA A 253 24.02 -3.99 31.27
N GLY A 254 22.99 -4.79 30.99
CA GLY A 254 21.62 -4.56 31.46
C GLY A 254 20.81 -3.54 30.65
N GLU A 255 21.42 -2.85 29.66
CA GLU A 255 20.68 -2.04 28.69
C GLU A 255 20.15 -2.93 27.56
N LYS A 256 18.89 -2.72 27.20
CA LYS A 256 18.14 -3.52 26.23
C LYS A 256 17.97 -2.75 24.92
N THR A 257 18.31 -3.38 23.81
CA THR A 257 18.02 -2.90 22.45
C THR A 257 16.97 -3.81 21.83
N VAL A 258 15.78 -3.26 21.56
CA VAL A 258 14.68 -4.01 20.94
C VAL A 258 14.97 -4.21 19.46
N LEU A 259 14.86 -5.46 19.01
CA LEU A 259 15.03 -5.87 17.62
C LEU A 259 13.68 -6.07 16.92
N ASP A 260 12.67 -6.54 17.66
CA ASP A 260 11.31 -6.71 17.16
C ASP A 260 10.31 -6.63 18.31
N ASP A 261 9.34 -5.72 18.19
CA ASP A 261 8.18 -5.59 19.09
C ASP A 261 6.88 -6.07 18.43
N PHE A 262 6.99 -6.63 17.22
CA PHE A 262 5.88 -7.11 16.40
C PHE A 262 4.80 -6.05 16.10
N ASN A 263 5.09 -4.75 16.18
CA ASN A 263 4.16 -3.69 15.80
C ASN A 263 4.11 -3.50 14.26
N ARG A 264 3.77 -4.58 13.55
CA ARG A 264 3.70 -4.72 12.09
C ARG A 264 2.67 -5.79 11.72
N THR A 265 2.22 -5.80 10.47
CA THR A 265 1.19 -6.76 10.00
C THR A 265 1.78 -7.99 9.32
N ASN A 266 2.77 -7.81 8.43
CA ASN A 266 3.44 -8.92 7.76
C ASN A 266 4.57 -9.47 8.64
N VAL A 267 4.49 -10.76 8.97
CA VAL A 267 5.42 -11.49 9.83
C VAL A 267 6.83 -11.68 9.22
N ASN A 268 6.95 -11.61 7.89
CA ASN A 268 8.20 -11.80 7.15
C ASN A 268 8.76 -10.51 6.54
N LYS A 269 8.24 -9.34 6.92
CA LYS A 269 8.73 -8.03 6.44
C LYS A 269 9.92 -7.54 7.28
N ALA A 270 11.06 -7.30 6.63
CA ALA A 270 12.21 -6.63 7.21
C ALA A 270 11.94 -5.12 7.45
N ASP A 271 12.65 -4.53 8.42
CA ASP A 271 12.72 -3.08 8.60
C ASP A 271 14.14 -2.57 8.30
N GLN A 272 14.35 -1.25 8.43
CA GLN A 272 15.64 -0.59 8.15
C GLN A 272 16.80 -1.04 9.05
N THR A 273 16.54 -1.84 10.09
CA THR A 273 17.54 -2.32 11.03
C THR A 273 17.99 -3.75 10.77
N CYS A 274 17.36 -4.47 9.83
CA CYS A 274 17.66 -5.87 9.56
C CYS A 274 17.70 -6.17 8.05
N TRP A 275 18.51 -7.15 7.65
CA TRP A 275 18.53 -7.63 6.27
C TRP A 275 17.34 -8.54 5.96
N TRP A 276 16.92 -9.34 6.94
CA TRP A 276 15.72 -10.15 6.87
C TRP A 276 15.25 -10.53 8.27
N ARG A 277 13.96 -10.79 8.39
CA ARG A 277 13.33 -11.41 9.57
C ARG A 277 12.15 -12.27 9.13
N GLY A 278 11.75 -13.25 9.93
CA GLY A 278 10.59 -14.07 9.60
C GLY A 278 10.18 -15.08 10.65
N SER A 279 9.03 -15.71 10.39
CA SER A 279 8.44 -16.76 11.23
C SER A 279 7.48 -17.63 10.41
N LYS A 280 7.26 -18.87 10.88
CA LYS A 280 6.13 -19.71 10.45
C LYS A 280 4.78 -19.35 11.09
N GLY A 281 4.79 -18.52 12.13
CA GLY A 281 3.58 -18.03 12.78
C GLY A 281 2.99 -16.78 12.11
N PHE A 282 2.12 -16.09 12.83
CA PHE A 282 1.50 -14.83 12.42
C PHE A 282 1.46 -13.84 13.59
N ILE A 283 1.30 -12.56 13.29
CA ILE A 283 1.24 -11.51 14.31
C ILE A 283 -0.21 -11.31 14.75
N VAL A 284 -0.45 -11.39 16.05
CA VAL A 284 -1.68 -10.89 16.68
C VAL A 284 -1.47 -9.42 16.98
N THR A 285 -2.27 -8.55 16.38
CA THR A 285 -2.12 -7.10 16.51
C THR A 285 -2.82 -6.57 17.76
N LYS A 286 -2.58 -5.30 18.08
CA LYS A 286 -3.37 -4.58 19.08
C LYS A 286 -4.87 -4.70 18.80
N GLY A 287 -5.67 -4.75 19.86
CA GLY A 287 -7.10 -4.97 19.75
C GLY A 287 -7.74 -5.52 21.02
N VAL A 288 -8.87 -6.21 20.86
CA VAL A 288 -9.60 -6.86 21.96
C VAL A 288 -9.79 -8.33 21.65
N ASN A 289 -9.34 -9.19 22.56
CA ASN A 289 -9.62 -10.62 22.55
C ASN A 289 -10.90 -10.89 23.36
N LEU A 290 -11.85 -11.58 22.72
CA LEU A 290 -13.12 -11.99 23.30
C LEU A 290 -13.21 -13.51 23.32
N LYS A 291 -13.65 -14.07 24.45
CA LYS A 291 -14.05 -15.47 24.61
C LYS A 291 -15.01 -15.60 25.79
N ASP A 292 -15.61 -16.77 26.00
CA ASP A 292 -16.37 -17.07 27.23
C ASP A 292 -17.52 -16.06 27.55
N ASN A 293 -18.20 -15.56 26.51
CA ASN A 293 -19.26 -14.53 26.56
C ASN A 293 -18.78 -13.10 26.84
N GLN A 294 -17.48 -12.82 26.72
CA GLN A 294 -16.94 -11.47 26.79
C GLN A 294 -17.47 -10.60 25.66
N THR A 295 -17.49 -9.29 25.92
CA THR A 295 -18.08 -8.27 25.07
C THR A 295 -17.10 -7.15 24.75
N TYR A 296 -17.27 -6.55 23.58
CA TYR A 296 -16.69 -5.27 23.20
C TYR A 296 -17.81 -4.38 22.64
N GLN A 297 -17.99 -3.22 23.24
CA GLN A 297 -18.85 -2.16 22.76
C GLN A 297 -18.01 -1.09 22.07
N THR A 298 -18.36 -0.78 20.82
CA THR A 298 -17.68 0.25 20.04
C THR A 298 -17.86 1.64 20.67
N PRO A 299 -16.94 2.59 20.40
CA PRO A 299 -17.21 4.01 20.56
C PRO A 299 -18.49 4.42 19.81
N GLU A 300 -19.08 5.55 20.21
CA GLU A 300 -20.19 6.14 19.46
C GLU A 300 -19.71 6.66 18.09
N PHE A 301 -20.50 6.46 17.04
CA PHE A 301 -20.21 6.91 15.68
C PHE A 301 -21.43 7.57 15.01
N ASP A 302 -21.18 8.35 13.96
CA ASP A 302 -22.20 8.76 12.98
C ASP A 302 -22.16 7.81 11.77
N LEU A 303 -23.33 7.28 11.39
CA LEU A 303 -23.45 6.34 10.29
C LEU A 303 -23.22 7.00 8.92
N ALA A 304 -23.59 8.28 8.77
CA ALA A 304 -23.59 8.99 7.49
C ALA A 304 -24.27 8.17 6.36
N ASP A 305 -23.61 8.01 5.20
CA ASP A 305 -24.09 7.24 4.05
C ASP A 305 -23.56 5.79 4.02
N ASN A 306 -22.92 5.32 5.09
CA ASN A 306 -22.37 3.97 5.16
C ASN A 306 -23.48 2.91 5.31
N THR A 307 -23.30 1.77 4.64
CA THR A 307 -24.27 0.66 4.63
C THR A 307 -23.73 -0.60 5.31
N GLU A 308 -22.43 -0.63 5.58
CA GLU A 308 -21.73 -1.77 6.18
C GLU A 308 -21.02 -1.37 7.48
N VAL A 309 -20.90 -2.34 8.38
CA VAL A 309 -19.84 -2.37 9.38
C VAL A 309 -18.80 -3.41 8.96
N VAL A 310 -17.53 -3.04 9.01
CA VAL A 310 -16.40 -3.91 8.68
C VAL A 310 -15.62 -4.21 9.95
N LEU A 311 -15.37 -5.49 10.20
CA LEU A 311 -14.55 -5.96 11.33
C LEU A 311 -13.26 -6.55 10.79
N ASN A 312 -12.10 -6.02 11.21
CA ASN A 312 -10.83 -6.72 11.07
C ASN A 312 -10.74 -7.74 12.21
N ILE A 313 -10.88 -9.02 11.86
CA ILE A 313 -11.12 -10.09 12.83
C ILE A 313 -10.27 -11.33 12.55
N LEU A 314 -9.80 -11.94 13.63
CA LEU A 314 -9.05 -13.20 13.69
C LEU A 314 -9.75 -14.13 14.68
N GLY A 315 -9.85 -15.43 14.37
CA GLY A 315 -10.41 -16.46 15.27
C GLY A 315 -11.67 -17.12 14.72
N ASP A 316 -12.35 -17.91 15.56
CA ASP A 316 -13.59 -18.60 15.18
C ASP A 316 -14.82 -17.77 15.56
N THR A 317 -15.55 -17.27 14.56
CA THR A 317 -16.74 -16.45 14.77
C THR A 317 -18.03 -17.24 14.96
N THR A 318 -18.01 -18.57 14.92
CA THR A 318 -19.23 -19.41 15.06
C THR A 318 -20.03 -19.08 16.32
N GLY A 319 -19.34 -18.74 17.40
CA GLY A 319 -19.91 -18.36 18.69
C GLY A 319 -20.11 -16.85 18.91
N THR A 320 -20.04 -16.03 17.86
CA THR A 320 -20.09 -14.55 17.90
C THR A 320 -21.49 -14.01 17.57
N SER A 321 -21.86 -12.87 18.17
CA SER A 321 -23.05 -12.10 17.83
C SER A 321 -22.78 -10.59 17.87
N ILE A 322 -23.60 -9.84 17.15
CA ILE A 322 -23.55 -8.37 17.08
C ILE A 322 -24.91 -7.80 17.47
N SER A 323 -24.93 -6.85 18.41
CA SER A 323 -26.13 -6.11 18.81
C SER A 323 -25.98 -4.63 18.44
N PRO A 324 -26.96 -4.01 17.79
CA PRO A 324 -26.93 -2.57 17.50
C PRO A 324 -27.15 -1.77 18.80
N VAL A 325 -26.49 -0.62 18.92
CA VAL A 325 -26.67 0.33 20.02
C VAL A 325 -27.33 1.59 19.47
N THR A 326 -28.47 1.96 20.02
CA THR A 326 -29.19 3.20 19.68
C THR A 326 -29.35 4.09 20.91
N GLU A 327 -29.98 5.25 20.76
CA GLU A 327 -30.37 6.09 21.90
C GLU A 327 -31.28 5.36 22.92
N SER A 328 -32.04 4.35 22.45
CA SER A 328 -32.93 3.55 23.30
C SER A 328 -32.19 2.42 24.06
N GLY A 329 -30.89 2.24 23.80
CA GLY A 329 -30.05 1.21 24.43
C GLY A 329 -29.60 0.12 23.45
N ILE A 330 -29.19 -1.03 24.01
CA ILE A 330 -28.72 -2.19 23.24
C ILE A 330 -29.93 -2.94 22.66
N GLY A 331 -29.95 -3.10 21.34
CA GLY A 331 -30.96 -3.84 20.60
C GLY A 331 -30.78 -5.35 20.63
N THR A 332 -31.57 -6.06 19.82
CA THR A 332 -31.53 -7.53 19.73
C THR A 332 -30.23 -8.00 19.07
N ALA A 333 -29.57 -8.98 19.68
CA ALA A 333 -28.38 -9.62 19.11
C ALA A 333 -28.70 -10.43 17.86
N VAL A 334 -27.85 -10.31 16.84
CA VAL A 334 -27.86 -11.12 15.62
C VAL A 334 -26.63 -12.03 15.65
N ASN A 335 -26.83 -13.35 15.55
CA ASN A 335 -25.72 -14.29 15.56
C ASN A 335 -24.94 -14.22 14.24
N TRP A 336 -23.64 -14.52 14.28
CA TRP A 336 -22.75 -14.47 13.12
C TRP A 336 -23.32 -15.20 11.90
N LYS A 337 -23.82 -16.43 12.10
CA LYS A 337 -24.42 -17.27 11.05
C LYS A 337 -25.64 -16.65 10.35
N ASP A 338 -26.27 -15.65 10.97
CA ASP A 338 -27.48 -14.99 10.49
C ASP A 338 -27.15 -13.60 9.87
N LEU A 339 -25.90 -13.11 10.04
CA LEU A 339 -25.40 -11.89 9.41
C LEU A 339 -25.26 -12.06 7.89
N LYS A 340 -25.46 -10.97 7.17
CA LYS A 340 -25.53 -10.94 5.71
C LYS A 340 -24.51 -10.00 5.10
N ASN A 341 -23.95 -10.37 3.95
CA ASN A 341 -23.16 -9.48 3.10
C ASN A 341 -24.07 -8.57 2.25
N LYS A 342 -23.45 -7.67 1.47
CA LYS A 342 -24.14 -6.78 0.52
C LYS A 342 -25.05 -7.51 -0.48
N ASP A 343 -24.82 -8.78 -0.76
CA ASP A 343 -25.58 -9.59 -1.73
C ASP A 343 -26.74 -10.35 -1.05
N GLY A 344 -26.78 -10.38 0.29
CA GLY A 344 -27.80 -11.08 1.09
C GLY A 344 -27.45 -12.53 1.41
N GLU A 345 -26.22 -12.94 1.12
CA GLU A 345 -25.66 -14.23 1.49
C GLU A 345 -25.09 -14.17 2.91
N ASN A 346 -24.94 -15.32 3.55
CA ASN A 346 -24.38 -15.38 4.91
C ASN A 346 -22.91 -14.95 4.91
N ILE A 347 -22.50 -14.23 5.95
CA ILE A 347 -21.08 -13.91 6.19
C ILE A 347 -20.32 -15.22 6.47
N VAL A 348 -19.16 -15.36 5.83
CA VAL A 348 -18.25 -16.49 6.09
C VAL A 348 -17.67 -16.39 7.49
N ASN A 349 -17.31 -17.52 8.10
CA ASN A 349 -16.57 -17.49 9.36
C ASN A 349 -15.14 -16.96 9.11
N SER A 350 -14.63 -16.17 10.06
CA SER A 350 -13.20 -15.86 10.08
C SER A 350 -12.37 -17.09 10.42
N VAL A 351 -11.05 -16.95 10.34
CA VAL A 351 -10.10 -18.04 10.57
C VAL A 351 -9.09 -17.68 11.65
N ASN A 352 -8.47 -18.69 12.25
CA ASN A 352 -7.61 -18.54 13.42
C ASN A 352 -6.11 -18.36 13.11
N GLY A 353 -5.74 -18.20 11.84
CA GLY A 353 -4.36 -17.99 11.38
C GLY A 353 -4.12 -16.70 10.59
N ALA A 354 -5.15 -15.91 10.31
CA ALA A 354 -5.02 -14.65 9.57
C ALA A 354 -6.18 -13.69 9.87
N TYR A 355 -5.89 -12.38 9.84
CA TYR A 355 -6.91 -11.33 9.94
C TYR A 355 -7.58 -11.09 8.59
N TYR A 356 -8.87 -10.81 8.63
CA TYR A 356 -9.64 -10.40 7.46
C TYR A 356 -10.60 -9.27 7.78
N ASN A 357 -10.79 -8.36 6.82
CA ASN A 357 -11.74 -7.25 6.89
C ASN A 357 -13.11 -7.68 6.37
N LEU A 358 -13.93 -8.32 7.20
CA LEU A 358 -15.23 -8.86 6.79
C LEU A 358 -16.30 -7.77 6.83
N ALA A 359 -16.92 -7.48 5.67
CA ALA A 359 -17.97 -6.49 5.53
C ALA A 359 -19.35 -7.08 5.81
N ILE A 360 -20.11 -6.45 6.71
CA ILE A 360 -21.41 -6.90 7.20
C ILE A 360 -22.46 -5.84 6.89
N ASN A 361 -23.46 -6.22 6.09
CA ASN A 361 -24.48 -5.29 5.61
C ASN A 361 -25.50 -5.04 6.71
N LEU A 362 -25.68 -3.76 7.07
CA LEU A 362 -26.47 -3.38 8.22
C LEU A 362 -27.97 -3.65 7.99
N GLU A 363 -28.51 -3.29 6.83
CA GLU A 363 -29.93 -3.48 6.53
C GLU A 363 -30.30 -4.96 6.43
N LYS A 364 -29.56 -5.71 5.62
CA LYS A 364 -29.82 -7.14 5.36
C LYS A 364 -29.59 -8.01 6.59
N SER A 365 -28.73 -7.58 7.51
CA SER A 365 -28.51 -8.25 8.79
C SER A 365 -29.52 -7.83 9.88
N GLY A 366 -30.42 -6.88 9.61
CA GLY A 366 -31.35 -6.36 10.61
C GLY A 366 -30.69 -5.50 11.70
N LEU A 367 -29.52 -4.94 11.41
CA LEU A 367 -28.75 -4.06 12.30
C LEU A 367 -28.99 -2.57 12.02
N SER A 368 -29.54 -2.21 10.86
CA SER A 368 -29.90 -0.83 10.49
C SER A 368 -31.13 -0.36 11.25
N LEU A 369 -30.92 0.28 12.40
CA LEU A 369 -31.96 0.86 13.25
C LEU A 369 -31.88 2.39 13.25
N GLU A 370 -33.02 3.06 13.44
CA GLU A 370 -33.06 4.50 13.63
C GLU A 370 -32.23 4.90 14.87
N GLY A 371 -31.35 5.91 14.71
CA GLY A 371 -30.45 6.36 15.77
C GLY A 371 -29.33 5.38 16.12
N LEU A 372 -28.93 4.50 15.19
CA LEU A 372 -27.76 3.63 15.34
C LEU A 372 -26.51 4.47 15.56
N LYS A 373 -25.80 4.18 16.65
CA LYS A 373 -24.59 4.89 17.05
C LYS A 373 -23.44 3.99 17.50
N GLY A 374 -23.64 2.67 17.53
CA GLY A 374 -22.64 1.74 18.06
C GLY A 374 -23.02 0.28 17.88
N PHE A 375 -22.10 -0.62 18.23
CA PHE A 375 -22.35 -2.05 18.30
C PHE A 375 -21.79 -2.64 19.59
N VAL A 376 -22.45 -3.70 20.09
CA VAL A 376 -21.87 -4.64 21.06
C VAL A 376 -21.58 -5.94 20.34
N ILE A 377 -20.30 -6.32 20.28
CA ILE A 377 -19.85 -7.62 19.81
C ILE A 377 -19.64 -8.52 21.02
N GLN A 378 -20.19 -9.73 20.97
CA GLN A 378 -20.05 -10.74 22.02
C GLN A 378 -19.58 -12.06 21.41
N SER A 379 -18.67 -12.77 22.08
CA SER A 379 -18.26 -14.09 21.61
C SER A 379 -18.09 -15.11 22.73
N THR A 380 -18.51 -16.34 22.45
CA THR A 380 -18.19 -17.54 23.24
C THR A 380 -16.90 -18.22 22.80
N SER A 381 -16.53 -18.06 21.52
CA SER A 381 -15.31 -18.60 20.92
C SER A 381 -14.21 -17.55 20.94
N GLU A 382 -12.94 -17.96 20.92
CA GLU A 382 -11.84 -17.00 20.90
C GLU A 382 -11.79 -16.26 19.56
N ILE A 383 -11.97 -14.95 19.63
CA ILE A 383 -11.75 -14.01 18.53
C ILE A 383 -10.90 -12.84 19.00
N ASN A 384 -10.15 -12.25 18.08
CA ASN A 384 -9.53 -10.95 18.26
C ASN A 384 -10.06 -9.96 17.21
N ILE A 385 -10.44 -8.78 17.68
CA ILE A 385 -10.87 -7.65 16.85
C ILE A 385 -9.80 -6.58 16.95
N SER A 386 -9.24 -6.20 15.81
CA SER A 386 -8.11 -5.27 15.68
C SER A 386 -8.49 -3.98 14.94
N ALA A 387 -9.64 -3.96 14.27
CA ALA A 387 -10.23 -2.73 13.76
C ALA A 387 -11.75 -2.87 13.54
N VAL A 388 -12.45 -1.75 13.64
CA VAL A 388 -13.86 -1.58 13.26
C VAL A 388 -13.98 -0.29 12.47
N PHE A 389 -14.64 -0.34 11.32
CA PHE A 389 -14.97 0.86 10.54
C PHE A 389 -16.28 0.68 9.78
N LEU A 390 -16.84 1.79 9.32
CA LEU A 390 -18.04 1.83 8.51
C LEU A 390 -17.67 2.03 7.05
N SER A 391 -18.41 1.41 6.14
CA SER A 391 -18.19 1.56 4.70
C SER A 391 -19.50 1.66 3.93
N SER A 392 -19.48 2.47 2.87
CA SER A 392 -20.50 2.48 1.82
C SER A 392 -20.20 1.49 0.69
N LEU A 393 -19.06 0.78 0.75
CA LEU A 393 -18.47 -0.03 -0.32
C LEU A 393 -18.30 0.73 -1.64
N LYS A 394 -18.35 2.06 -1.60
CA LYS A 394 -18.02 2.88 -2.75
C LYS A 394 -16.56 2.62 -3.12
N GLU A 395 -16.38 2.44 -4.41
CA GLU A 395 -15.10 2.39 -5.06
C GLU A 395 -14.97 3.64 -5.92
N LYS A 396 -13.75 4.13 -6.04
CA LYS A 396 -13.46 5.16 -7.04
C LYS A 396 -13.62 4.51 -8.41
N GLU A 397 -14.22 5.23 -9.36
CA GLU A 397 -14.34 4.72 -10.73
C GLU A 397 -12.95 4.40 -11.29
N ALA A 398 -12.84 3.23 -11.93
CA ALA A 398 -11.60 2.81 -12.55
C ALA A 398 -11.16 3.85 -13.59
N ALA A 399 -9.88 4.20 -13.59
CA ALA A 399 -9.33 5.06 -14.60
C ALA A 399 -9.52 4.42 -15.99
N THR A 400 -10.00 5.20 -16.94
CA THR A 400 -10.26 4.76 -18.32
C THR A 400 -9.07 5.00 -19.26
N SER A 401 -8.06 5.71 -18.79
CA SER A 401 -6.83 6.02 -19.53
C SER A 401 -5.61 5.87 -18.63
N TYR A 402 -4.49 5.48 -19.23
CA TYR A 402 -3.22 5.40 -18.52
C TYR A 402 -2.70 6.80 -18.18
N PRO A 403 -2.03 6.97 -17.02
CA PRO A 403 -1.52 8.27 -16.61
C PRO A 403 -0.43 8.76 -17.58
N LEU A 404 -0.26 10.08 -17.60
CA LEU A 404 0.85 10.74 -18.26
C LEU A 404 2.00 10.87 -17.27
N ILE A 405 3.23 10.64 -17.73
CA ILE A 405 4.42 10.64 -16.88
C ILE A 405 5.33 11.82 -17.22
N ASP A 406 5.87 12.48 -16.20
CA ASP A 406 6.83 13.58 -16.36
C ASP A 406 8.24 13.00 -16.52
N THR A 407 8.59 12.65 -17.76
CA THR A 407 9.90 12.10 -18.08
C THR A 407 11.02 13.15 -18.08
N ALA A 408 10.70 14.44 -18.18
CA ALA A 408 11.69 15.51 -18.17
C ALA A 408 12.37 15.66 -16.80
N ASN A 409 11.64 15.35 -15.73
CA ASN A 409 12.14 15.36 -14.36
C ASN A 409 12.30 13.93 -13.79
N ALA A 410 12.37 12.91 -14.66
CA ALA A 410 12.50 11.53 -14.20
C ALA A 410 13.85 11.28 -13.51
N VAL A 411 13.81 10.41 -12.51
CA VAL A 411 15.01 9.90 -11.82
C VAL A 411 15.36 8.55 -12.42
N ILE A 412 16.45 8.49 -13.19
CA ILE A 412 16.91 7.26 -13.84
C ILE A 412 17.46 6.31 -12.78
N PHE A 413 16.84 5.14 -12.65
CA PHE A 413 17.30 4.08 -11.75
C PHE A 413 18.44 3.28 -12.39
N ASP A 414 18.20 2.75 -13.60
CA ASP A 414 19.20 2.11 -14.47
C ASP A 414 18.74 2.20 -15.95
N SER A 415 19.68 2.45 -16.85
CA SER A 415 19.46 2.45 -18.32
C SER A 415 20.13 1.26 -19.02
N PHE A 416 20.82 0.40 -18.27
CA PHE A 416 21.57 -0.76 -18.75
C PHE A 416 22.64 -0.47 -19.82
N SER A 417 22.92 0.81 -20.11
CA SER A 417 23.90 1.27 -21.10
C SER A 417 25.35 1.09 -20.61
N ARG A 418 25.77 -0.17 -20.39
CA ARG A 418 27.09 -0.54 -19.88
C ARG A 418 27.65 -1.79 -20.55
N THR A 419 28.98 -1.85 -20.67
CA THR A 419 29.69 -2.95 -21.35
C THR A 419 29.83 -4.24 -20.51
N GLN A 420 28.93 -4.48 -19.57
CA GLN A 420 28.97 -5.62 -18.65
C GLN A 420 28.14 -6.78 -19.21
N ALA A 421 28.75 -7.76 -19.89
CA ALA A 421 27.97 -8.85 -20.49
C ALA A 421 27.30 -9.80 -19.47
N LYS A 422 27.94 -10.03 -18.32
CA LYS A 422 27.41 -10.88 -17.23
C LYS A 422 27.24 -10.06 -15.95
N ILE A 423 26.13 -10.26 -15.26
CA ILE A 423 25.88 -9.67 -13.94
C ILE A 423 26.80 -10.32 -12.91
N ASP A 424 27.30 -9.54 -11.96
CA ASP A 424 28.17 -10.04 -10.90
C ASP A 424 27.39 -10.98 -9.96
N THR A 425 28.04 -12.00 -9.39
CA THR A 425 27.39 -12.94 -8.44
C THR A 425 27.76 -12.70 -6.99
N ASP A 426 28.73 -11.82 -6.73
CA ASP A 426 29.20 -11.46 -5.40
C ASP A 426 28.95 -9.97 -5.13
N TYR A 427 28.37 -9.68 -3.96
CA TYR A 427 28.03 -8.32 -3.56
C TYR A 427 29.26 -7.42 -3.44
N ASN A 428 30.33 -7.90 -2.81
CA ASN A 428 31.53 -7.09 -2.60
C ASN A 428 32.23 -6.80 -3.94
N GLU A 429 32.31 -7.80 -4.82
CA GLU A 429 32.84 -7.59 -6.17
C GLU A 429 32.01 -6.57 -6.95
N SER A 430 30.69 -6.65 -6.89
CA SER A 430 29.78 -5.72 -7.57
C SER A 430 29.94 -4.28 -7.09
N THR A 431 30.05 -4.07 -5.77
CA THR A 431 30.25 -2.72 -5.20
C THR A 431 31.57 -2.07 -5.58
N LEU A 432 32.56 -2.86 -6.03
CA LEU A 432 33.86 -2.41 -6.49
C LEU A 432 33.99 -2.39 -8.03
N ASN A 433 32.98 -2.88 -8.75
CA ASN A 433 33.00 -2.95 -10.20
C ASN A 433 32.79 -1.55 -10.81
N GLU A 434 33.80 -1.02 -11.50
CA GLU A 434 33.73 0.30 -12.14
C GLU A 434 32.62 0.41 -13.21
N LYS A 435 32.24 -0.70 -13.84
CA LYS A 435 31.13 -0.71 -14.82
C LYS A 435 29.76 -0.54 -14.15
N VAL A 436 29.59 -1.10 -12.96
CA VAL A 436 28.37 -0.99 -12.16
C VAL A 436 28.32 0.38 -11.49
N THR A 437 29.39 0.75 -10.80
CA THR A 437 29.45 2.02 -10.06
C THR A 437 29.48 3.25 -10.96
N GLY A 438 30.07 3.15 -12.14
CA GLY A 438 30.07 4.17 -13.19
C GLY A 438 28.70 4.35 -13.87
N ALA A 439 27.84 3.32 -13.86
CA ALA A 439 26.45 3.40 -14.32
C ALA A 439 25.50 4.02 -13.28
N GLY A 440 26.03 4.60 -12.19
CA GLY A 440 25.22 5.21 -11.14
C GLY A 440 24.64 4.22 -10.14
N LEU A 441 25.08 2.96 -10.14
CA LEU A 441 24.63 1.95 -9.17
C LEU A 441 25.57 1.83 -7.96
N ASN A 442 25.02 1.44 -6.82
CA ASN A 442 25.76 0.94 -5.66
C ASN A 442 26.18 -0.52 -5.87
N TYR A 443 25.31 -1.34 -6.47
CA TYR A 443 25.57 -2.74 -6.83
C TYR A 443 24.54 -3.24 -7.86
N SER A 444 24.89 -4.30 -8.60
CA SER A 444 24.00 -5.11 -9.46
C SER A 444 24.47 -6.56 -9.38
N VAL A 445 23.68 -7.40 -8.71
CA VAL A 445 24.08 -8.77 -8.32
C VAL A 445 23.01 -9.78 -8.74
N CYS A 446 23.44 -10.90 -9.32
CA CYS A 446 22.58 -12.03 -9.62
C CYS A 446 22.81 -13.18 -8.64
N TYR A 447 21.83 -13.43 -7.77
CA TYR A 447 21.90 -14.51 -6.76
C TYR A 447 21.37 -15.86 -7.26
N SER A 448 20.55 -15.87 -8.31
CA SER A 448 19.98 -17.08 -8.91
C SER A 448 19.82 -16.90 -10.41
N GLY A 449 20.15 -17.92 -11.20
CA GLY A 449 19.96 -17.92 -12.65
C GLY A 449 20.96 -17.05 -13.42
N VAL A 450 22.21 -16.90 -12.96
CA VAL A 450 23.21 -16.02 -13.61
C VAL A 450 23.49 -16.36 -15.09
N ASP A 451 23.36 -17.62 -15.48
CA ASP A 451 23.53 -18.02 -16.89
C ASP A 451 22.28 -17.73 -17.74
N ASP A 452 21.16 -17.39 -17.10
CA ASP A 452 19.88 -17.03 -17.74
C ASP A 452 19.67 -15.50 -17.79
N VAL A 453 20.64 -14.69 -17.38
CA VAL A 453 20.59 -13.22 -17.48
C VAL A 453 21.88 -12.60 -18.00
N THR A 454 21.72 -11.63 -18.88
CA THR A 454 22.84 -10.88 -19.49
C THR A 454 22.46 -9.42 -19.69
N ILE A 455 23.44 -8.55 -19.91
CA ILE A 455 23.19 -7.25 -20.53
C ILE A 455 23.68 -7.35 -21.98
N ASP A 456 22.76 -7.11 -22.92
CA ASP A 456 23.04 -7.13 -24.36
C ASP A 456 22.69 -5.76 -24.95
N GLY A 457 23.72 -5.01 -25.34
CA GLY A 457 23.57 -3.62 -25.75
C GLY A 457 23.16 -2.73 -24.56
N ASP A 458 21.97 -2.13 -24.67
CA ASP A 458 21.38 -1.22 -23.69
C ASP A 458 20.20 -1.87 -22.93
N ALA A 459 20.11 -3.21 -22.89
CA ALA A 459 19.01 -3.91 -22.22
C ALA A 459 19.48 -5.04 -21.30
N LEU A 460 18.81 -5.18 -20.15
CA LEU A 460 18.85 -6.38 -19.31
C LEU A 460 17.97 -7.46 -19.93
N VAL A 461 18.56 -8.61 -20.25
CA VAL A 461 17.92 -9.70 -20.99
C VAL A 461 17.84 -10.94 -20.11
N PHE A 462 16.62 -11.34 -19.77
CA PHE A 462 16.32 -12.62 -19.12
C PHE A 462 15.93 -13.66 -20.17
N SER A 463 16.61 -14.81 -20.14
CA SER A 463 16.27 -15.97 -20.95
C SER A 463 15.07 -16.73 -20.37
N PRO A 464 14.33 -17.49 -21.20
CA PRO A 464 13.27 -18.37 -20.72
C PRO A 464 13.80 -19.37 -19.69
N THR A 465 13.10 -19.54 -18.58
CA THR A 465 13.47 -20.47 -17.52
C THR A 465 12.24 -20.98 -16.76
N GLU A 466 12.25 -22.28 -16.43
CA GLU A 466 11.24 -22.90 -15.54
C GLU A 466 11.57 -22.65 -14.05
N ASN A 467 12.82 -22.27 -13.75
CA ASN A 467 13.24 -21.79 -12.44
C ASN A 467 12.99 -20.28 -12.33
N TYR A 468 13.68 -19.60 -11.42
CA TYR A 468 13.69 -18.13 -11.41
C TYR A 468 15.11 -17.60 -11.53
N THR A 469 15.22 -16.53 -12.30
CA THR A 469 16.39 -15.67 -12.32
C THR A 469 16.13 -14.47 -11.44
N GLN A 470 17.14 -14.03 -10.68
CA GLN A 470 17.05 -12.92 -9.75
C GLN A 470 18.20 -11.95 -9.99
N VAL A 471 17.86 -10.68 -10.22
CA VAL A 471 18.82 -9.56 -10.27
C VAL A 471 18.44 -8.56 -9.18
N ASN A 472 19.39 -8.23 -8.31
CA ASN A 472 19.24 -7.26 -7.24
C ASN A 472 20.10 -6.04 -7.56
N GLU A 473 19.47 -4.88 -7.64
CA GLU A 473 20.17 -3.62 -7.91
C GLU A 473 19.92 -2.61 -6.79
N GLY A 474 20.97 -1.89 -6.44
CA GLY A 474 20.90 -0.68 -5.62
C GLY A 474 21.37 0.50 -6.46
N SER A 475 20.56 1.54 -6.62
CA SER A 475 20.91 2.75 -7.37
C SER A 475 21.44 3.85 -6.45
N LYS A 476 22.31 4.73 -6.95
CA LYS A 476 22.69 5.98 -6.27
C LYS A 476 21.63 7.06 -6.45
N ASN A 477 20.75 6.89 -7.43
CA ASN A 477 19.68 7.81 -7.77
C ASN A 477 18.40 7.38 -7.06
N ALA A 478 18.32 7.64 -5.75
CA ALA A 478 17.15 7.31 -4.96
C ALA A 478 15.93 8.14 -5.38
N ARG A 479 14.77 7.50 -5.47
CA ARG A 479 13.47 8.17 -5.56
C ARG A 479 13.31 9.17 -4.43
N THR A 480 12.70 10.32 -4.73
CA THR A 480 12.33 11.33 -3.76
C THR A 480 10.83 11.27 -3.48
N ASN A 481 10.01 11.83 -4.36
CA ASN A 481 8.56 11.95 -4.23
C ASN A 481 7.80 11.48 -5.48
N GLU A 482 8.50 10.92 -6.47
CA GLU A 482 7.90 10.46 -7.71
C GLU A 482 6.80 9.43 -7.42
N LYS A 483 5.71 9.45 -8.19
CA LYS A 483 4.55 8.60 -7.94
C LYS A 483 4.67 7.23 -8.62
N TYR A 484 5.35 7.21 -9.76
CA TYR A 484 5.41 6.06 -10.64
C TYR A 484 6.82 5.48 -10.70
N LEU A 485 6.90 4.16 -10.77
CA LEU A 485 8.01 3.45 -11.41
C LEU A 485 7.60 3.15 -12.84
N VAL A 486 8.50 3.39 -13.78
CA VAL A 486 8.29 3.08 -15.20
C VAL A 486 9.38 2.13 -15.65
N MET A 487 8.97 1.02 -16.26
CA MET A 487 9.87 0.05 -16.86
C MET A 487 9.61 -0.01 -18.37
N SER A 488 10.63 0.31 -19.17
CA SER A 488 10.62 0.09 -20.62
C SER A 488 10.93 -1.36 -20.89
N MET A 489 9.94 -2.14 -21.33
CA MET A 489 10.07 -3.59 -21.45
C MET A 489 9.47 -4.15 -22.72
N LYS A 490 10.00 -5.31 -23.12
CA LYS A 490 9.47 -6.14 -24.20
C LYS A 490 9.58 -7.61 -23.81
N VAL A 491 8.59 -8.41 -24.17
CA VAL A 491 8.64 -9.88 -24.03
C VAL A 491 8.50 -10.55 -25.40
N ASP A 492 9.51 -11.32 -25.78
CA ASP A 492 9.52 -12.10 -27.02
C ASP A 492 9.08 -13.54 -26.73
N GLY A 493 7.92 -13.97 -27.27
CA GLY A 493 7.46 -15.37 -27.21
C GLY A 493 6.84 -15.82 -25.89
N GLY A 494 6.40 -14.90 -25.03
CA GLY A 494 5.77 -15.21 -23.74
C GLY A 494 4.93 -14.04 -23.21
N ASP A 495 4.71 -14.02 -21.89
CA ASP A 495 3.98 -12.97 -21.18
C ASP A 495 4.77 -12.48 -19.94
N LEU A 496 4.19 -11.54 -19.19
CA LEU A 496 4.78 -10.96 -17.98
C LEU A 496 4.27 -11.62 -16.68
N ASN A 497 3.53 -12.73 -16.74
CA ASN A 497 2.88 -13.30 -15.55
C ASN A 497 3.87 -13.77 -14.48
N GLY A 498 5.08 -14.18 -14.87
CA GLY A 498 6.12 -14.58 -13.94
C GLY A 498 7.20 -13.53 -13.66
N LEU A 499 7.01 -12.28 -14.14
CA LEU A 499 7.78 -11.12 -13.69
C LEU A 499 7.26 -10.65 -12.35
N ARG A 500 8.16 -10.41 -11.39
CA ARG A 500 7.83 -9.79 -10.10
C ARG A 500 8.98 -8.89 -9.63
N ILE A 501 8.63 -7.84 -8.91
CA ILE A 501 9.60 -6.88 -8.36
C ILE A 501 9.42 -6.68 -6.86
N GLN A 502 10.50 -6.31 -6.18
CA GLN A 502 10.52 -6.10 -4.73
C GLN A 502 11.30 -4.81 -4.43
N SER A 503 10.73 -3.97 -3.55
CA SER A 503 11.22 -2.63 -3.22
C SER A 503 12.37 -2.57 -2.20
N SER A 504 12.74 -3.71 -1.62
CA SER A 504 13.78 -3.84 -0.60
C SER A 504 14.17 -5.30 -0.43
N ASN A 505 15.34 -5.56 0.16
CA ASN A 505 15.71 -6.91 0.57
C ASN A 505 14.79 -7.37 1.72
N GLY A 506 13.91 -8.34 1.44
CA GLY A 506 12.98 -8.91 2.43
C GLY A 506 11.56 -8.34 2.44
N GLY A 507 11.17 -7.53 1.44
CA GLY A 507 9.76 -7.17 1.18
C GLY A 507 8.96 -8.28 0.48
N ASP A 508 7.67 -8.07 0.20
CA ASP A 508 6.93 -8.98 -0.68
C ASP A 508 7.29 -8.70 -2.14
N ALA A 509 7.57 -9.75 -2.92
CA ALA A 509 7.75 -9.60 -4.36
C ALA A 509 6.38 -9.55 -5.04
N ILE A 510 6.08 -8.44 -5.71
CA ILE A 510 4.78 -8.20 -6.34
C ILE A 510 4.84 -8.59 -7.81
N TYR A 511 3.99 -9.54 -8.20
CA TYR A 511 3.85 -10.01 -9.57
C TYR A 511 3.24 -8.93 -10.50
N ALA A 512 3.72 -8.90 -11.74
CA ALA A 512 3.30 -7.90 -12.73
C ALA A 512 1.79 -7.83 -13.00
N PRO A 513 1.03 -8.95 -13.02
CA PRO A 513 -0.43 -8.91 -13.10
C PRO A 513 -1.14 -8.17 -11.94
N ASN A 514 -0.44 -7.97 -10.82
CA ASN A 514 -0.95 -7.26 -9.65
C ASN A 514 -0.57 -5.78 -9.64
N TRP A 515 0.16 -5.28 -10.63
CA TRP A 515 0.50 -3.86 -10.75
C TRP A 515 -0.67 -3.06 -11.32
N TYR A 516 -0.79 -1.83 -10.82
CA TYR A 516 -1.78 -0.85 -11.24
C TYR A 516 -1.08 0.39 -11.78
N ALA A 517 -1.53 0.90 -12.93
CA ALA A 517 -1.07 2.18 -13.46
C ALA A 517 -1.85 3.35 -12.85
N ALA A 518 -3.11 3.11 -12.50
CA ALA A 518 -3.99 4.03 -11.81
C ALA A 518 -5.08 3.23 -11.08
N GLU A 519 -5.93 3.90 -10.32
CA GLU A 519 -7.03 3.28 -9.58
C GLU A 519 -7.88 2.39 -10.50
N GLY A 520 -7.99 1.10 -10.18
CA GLY A 520 -8.73 0.11 -10.98
C GLY A 520 -8.13 -0.24 -12.36
N LEU A 521 -7.10 0.46 -12.82
CA LEU A 521 -6.46 0.25 -14.13
C LEU A 521 -5.14 -0.52 -13.98
N LYS A 522 -5.07 -1.71 -14.56
CA LYS A 522 -3.87 -2.56 -14.53
C LYS A 522 -2.74 -1.95 -15.36
N THR A 523 -1.49 -2.16 -14.91
CA THR A 523 -0.30 -1.75 -15.67
C THR A 523 -0.14 -2.55 -16.95
N ILE A 524 -0.44 -3.85 -16.92
CA ILE A 524 -0.39 -4.70 -18.12
C ILE A 524 -1.68 -4.47 -18.91
N PRO A 525 -1.62 -3.93 -20.14
CA PRO A 525 -2.80 -3.72 -20.97
C PRO A 525 -3.36 -5.04 -21.47
N THR A 526 -4.66 -5.06 -21.74
CA THR A 526 -5.33 -6.19 -22.40
C THR A 526 -4.89 -6.37 -23.84
N SER A 527 -4.44 -5.29 -24.49
CA SER A 527 -3.89 -5.28 -25.84
C SER A 527 -2.72 -4.30 -25.91
N LEU A 528 -1.56 -4.77 -26.39
CA LEU A 528 -0.42 -3.89 -26.69
C LEU A 528 -0.64 -3.06 -27.96
N GLU A 529 -1.47 -3.53 -28.90
CA GLU A 529 -1.79 -2.78 -30.13
C GLU A 529 -2.58 -1.50 -29.83
N GLU A 530 -3.38 -1.52 -28.76
CA GLU A 530 -4.18 -0.37 -28.30
C GLU A 530 -3.46 0.42 -27.19
N TYR A 531 -2.25 0.00 -26.80
CA TYR A 531 -1.50 0.65 -25.72
C TYR A 531 -0.77 1.89 -26.23
N PRO A 532 -0.96 3.08 -25.62
CA PRO A 532 -0.43 4.33 -26.17
C PRO A 532 1.08 4.49 -26.02
N TYR A 533 1.75 3.64 -25.23
CA TYR A 533 3.15 3.81 -24.86
C TYR A 533 4.07 2.72 -25.42
N VAL A 534 3.83 2.31 -26.67
CA VAL A 534 4.65 1.32 -27.39
C VAL A 534 5.49 2.01 -28.47
N ASP A 535 6.76 1.65 -28.55
CA ASP A 535 7.69 2.14 -29.56
C ASP A 535 7.68 1.31 -30.85
N ALA A 536 8.48 1.73 -31.83
CA ALA A 536 8.57 1.05 -33.12
C ALA A 536 9.27 -0.32 -33.05
N ASP A 537 10.08 -0.56 -32.02
CA ASP A 537 10.83 -1.80 -31.79
C ASP A 537 10.05 -2.80 -30.89
N GLY A 538 8.89 -2.39 -30.38
CA GLY A 538 7.96 -3.16 -29.56
C GLY A 538 8.23 -3.08 -28.05
N TYR A 539 9.06 -2.14 -27.58
CA TYR A 539 9.16 -1.82 -26.15
C TYR A 539 7.97 -0.98 -25.72
N ALA A 540 7.47 -1.25 -24.52
CA ALA A 540 6.39 -0.50 -23.93
C ALA A 540 6.80 0.08 -22.57
N PHE A 541 6.36 1.32 -22.28
CA PHE A 541 6.49 1.89 -20.93
C PHE A 541 5.38 1.36 -20.04
N TYR A 542 5.69 0.38 -19.22
CA TYR A 542 4.78 -0.13 -18.20
C TYR A 542 4.82 0.81 -16.99
N ILE A 543 3.75 1.58 -16.81
CA ILE A 543 3.62 2.55 -15.71
C ILE A 543 3.04 1.86 -14.48
N ILE A 544 3.78 1.93 -13.37
CA ILE A 544 3.44 1.28 -12.10
C ILE A 544 3.23 2.37 -11.06
N ASP A 545 1.99 2.60 -10.63
CA ASP A 545 1.69 3.41 -9.45
C ASP A 545 2.23 2.67 -8.23
N LEU A 546 3.26 3.24 -7.62
CA LEU A 546 3.99 2.60 -6.54
C LEU A 546 3.07 2.33 -5.35
N SER A 547 2.20 3.28 -4.99
CA SER A 547 1.34 3.12 -3.82
C SER A 547 0.26 2.07 -4.06
N LEU A 548 -0.44 2.15 -5.20
CA LEU A 548 -1.54 1.23 -5.53
C LEU A 548 -1.04 -0.20 -5.77
N SER A 549 0.21 -0.36 -6.20
CA SER A 549 0.81 -1.67 -6.46
C SER A 549 1.52 -2.27 -5.24
N GLY A 550 1.42 -1.66 -4.06
CA GLY A 550 2.08 -2.17 -2.84
C GLY A 550 3.60 -1.95 -2.80
N LEU A 551 4.11 -1.02 -3.61
CA LEU A 551 5.54 -0.70 -3.79
C LEU A 551 5.88 0.72 -3.28
N GLY A 552 5.00 1.35 -2.51
CA GLY A 552 5.12 2.75 -2.06
C GLY A 552 6.40 3.06 -1.28
N ASP A 553 6.99 2.06 -0.61
CA ASP A 553 8.23 2.15 0.16
C ASP A 553 9.50 2.13 -0.72
N MET A 554 9.39 1.88 -2.03
CA MET A 554 10.53 1.79 -2.94
C MET A 554 11.28 3.12 -3.03
N LYS A 555 12.62 3.05 -2.93
CA LYS A 555 13.51 4.22 -3.02
C LYS A 555 14.65 4.01 -4.02
N ASP A 556 15.59 3.15 -3.66
CA ASP A 556 16.86 2.98 -4.35
C ASP A 556 17.24 1.50 -4.52
N ILE A 557 16.44 0.57 -4.03
CA ILE A 557 16.64 -0.87 -4.19
C ILE A 557 15.51 -1.45 -5.03
N LEU A 558 15.89 -2.27 -6.01
CA LEU A 558 14.98 -3.03 -6.84
C LEU A 558 15.51 -4.46 -7.01
N ASN A 559 14.72 -5.44 -6.58
CA ASN A 559 15.00 -6.84 -6.91
C ASN A 559 14.00 -7.31 -7.97
N ILE A 560 14.52 -7.80 -9.08
CA ILE A 560 13.78 -8.24 -10.25
C ILE A 560 13.88 -9.77 -10.30
N TYR A 561 12.73 -10.42 -10.35
CA TYR A 561 12.67 -11.87 -10.53
C TYR A 561 11.88 -12.20 -11.79
N TYR A 562 12.38 -13.16 -12.56
CA TYR A 562 11.71 -13.65 -13.75
C TYR A 562 11.67 -15.18 -13.78
N THR A 563 10.47 -15.69 -14.03
CA THR A 563 10.18 -17.09 -14.40
C THR A 563 9.27 -17.03 -15.60
N GLY A 564 9.58 -17.70 -16.70
CA GLY A 564 8.75 -17.54 -17.90
C GLY A 564 9.27 -18.28 -19.11
N THR A 565 8.38 -18.41 -20.09
CA THR A 565 8.66 -19.10 -21.37
C THR A 565 9.18 -18.16 -22.46
N GLY A 566 9.06 -16.84 -22.26
CA GLY A 566 9.53 -15.81 -23.18
C GLY A 566 10.89 -15.25 -22.80
N THR A 567 11.50 -14.50 -23.71
CA THR A 567 12.67 -13.67 -23.40
C THR A 567 12.19 -12.30 -22.96
N LEU A 568 12.46 -11.92 -21.71
CA LEU A 568 12.15 -10.58 -21.18
C LEU A 568 13.35 -9.66 -21.40
N LYS A 569 13.09 -8.48 -21.98
CA LYS A 569 14.07 -7.42 -22.16
C LYS A 569 13.59 -6.18 -21.42
N ILE A 570 14.48 -5.60 -20.63
CA ILE A 570 14.25 -4.34 -19.90
C ILE A 570 15.29 -3.35 -20.38
N ASP A 571 14.84 -2.32 -21.07
CA ASP A 571 15.69 -1.27 -21.66
C ASP A 571 16.02 -0.18 -20.64
N SER A 572 15.04 0.21 -19.82
CA SER A 572 15.27 1.22 -18.79
C SER A 572 14.29 1.12 -17.64
N ILE A 573 14.74 1.62 -16.49
CA ILE A 573 13.97 1.73 -15.26
C ILE A 573 14.16 3.14 -14.72
N PHE A 574 13.06 3.84 -14.45
CA PHE A 574 13.12 5.18 -13.88
C PHE A 574 11.88 5.50 -13.03
N PHE A 575 12.03 6.44 -12.12
CA PHE A 575 10.91 7.01 -11.38
C PHE A 575 10.43 8.28 -12.07
N ALA A 576 9.11 8.48 -12.10
CA ALA A 576 8.49 9.66 -12.70
C ALA A 576 7.31 10.20 -11.88
N GLY A 577 7.13 11.52 -11.94
CA GLY A 577 5.93 12.19 -11.46
C GLY A 577 4.76 12.03 -12.46
N GLU A 578 3.58 12.48 -12.02
CA GLU A 578 2.44 12.67 -12.92
C GLU A 578 2.68 13.92 -13.77
N TYR A 579 2.54 13.79 -15.09
CA TYR A 579 2.48 14.93 -15.99
C TYR A 579 1.03 15.39 -16.15
N LEU A 580 0.76 16.65 -15.88
CA LEU A 580 -0.56 17.24 -16.03
C LEU A 580 -0.48 18.40 -17.01
N ASN A 581 -1.25 18.31 -18.09
CA ASN A 581 -1.38 19.42 -19.02
C ASN A 581 -2.38 20.42 -18.49
N LEU A 582 -1.87 21.55 -18.00
CA LEU A 582 -2.67 22.51 -17.26
C LEU A 582 -2.68 23.86 -17.98
N GLU A 583 -3.88 24.38 -18.17
CA GLU A 583 -4.08 25.79 -18.51
C GLU A 583 -4.33 26.59 -17.23
N LYS A 584 -3.53 27.65 -17.03
CA LYS A 584 -3.67 28.57 -15.90
C LYS A 584 -4.70 29.65 -16.23
N ALA A 585 -5.79 29.68 -15.47
CA ALA A 585 -6.77 30.76 -15.51
C ALA A 585 -6.55 31.73 -14.35
N SER A 586 -6.63 33.03 -14.65
CA SER A 586 -6.48 34.09 -13.64
C SER A 586 -7.81 34.35 -12.94
N GLY A 587 -7.78 34.38 -11.61
CA GLY A 587 -8.88 34.83 -10.79
C GLY A 587 -8.92 36.35 -10.60
N TYR A 588 -9.88 36.82 -9.81
CA TYR A 588 -9.88 38.19 -9.31
C TYR A 588 -8.71 38.38 -8.34
N CYS A 589 -7.88 39.39 -8.62
CA CYS A 589 -6.65 39.68 -7.88
C CYS A 589 -6.75 41.08 -7.24
N GLU A 590 -6.93 41.13 -5.93
CA GLU A 590 -6.82 42.36 -5.14
C GLU A 590 -6.10 42.04 -3.83
N GLU A 591 -4.93 42.64 -3.63
CA GLU A 591 -4.18 42.46 -2.38
C GLU A 591 -5.02 42.95 -1.20
N LYS A 592 -5.23 42.05 -0.23
CA LYS A 592 -6.11 42.34 0.90
C LYS A 592 -5.60 41.67 2.17
N THR A 593 -5.40 42.48 3.21
CA THR A 593 -5.18 41.99 4.57
C THR A 593 -6.52 41.70 5.23
N LEU A 594 -6.69 40.45 5.66
CA LEU A 594 -7.87 39.90 6.29
C LEU A 594 -7.65 39.85 7.80
N ASN A 595 -8.66 40.24 8.57
CA ASN A 595 -8.74 39.89 9.99
C ASN A 595 -9.51 38.57 10.10
N LEU A 596 -8.88 37.55 10.67
CA LEU A 596 -9.46 36.21 10.72
C LEU A 596 -10.57 36.06 11.76
N SER A 597 -10.72 37.02 12.67
CA SER A 597 -11.71 36.98 13.76
C SER A 597 -13.17 37.17 13.31
N GLY A 598 -13.43 37.36 12.01
CA GLY A 598 -14.75 37.61 11.47
C GLY A 598 -14.87 37.21 10.00
N TYR A 599 -16.11 37.15 9.52
CA TYR A 599 -16.38 36.79 8.13
C TYR A 599 -15.79 37.82 7.17
N THR A 600 -14.97 37.36 6.23
CA THR A 600 -14.46 38.17 5.14
C THR A 600 -14.43 37.38 3.83
N TYR A 601 -14.99 37.97 2.78
CA TYR A 601 -14.73 37.53 1.41
C TYR A 601 -13.31 37.93 0.99
N ALA A 602 -12.48 36.96 0.59
CA ALA A 602 -11.09 37.19 0.21
C ALA A 602 -10.95 37.44 -1.30
N LEU A 603 -11.04 36.39 -2.12
CA LEU A 603 -10.82 36.43 -3.58
C LEU A 603 -11.71 35.40 -4.31
N ASN A 604 -11.68 35.37 -5.64
CA ASN A 604 -12.33 34.32 -6.43
C ASN A 604 -11.52 33.92 -7.66
N THR A 605 -11.81 32.75 -8.22
CA THR A 605 -11.37 32.32 -9.55
C THR A 605 -12.46 31.53 -10.25
N ALA A 606 -12.44 31.51 -11.59
CA ALA A 606 -13.31 30.62 -12.35
C ALA A 606 -12.81 29.18 -12.22
N VAL A 607 -13.72 28.24 -11.99
CA VAL A 607 -13.46 26.81 -11.97
C VAL A 607 -14.37 26.11 -12.99
N THR A 608 -13.91 24.98 -13.49
CA THR A 608 -14.61 24.10 -14.44
C THR A 608 -14.61 22.69 -13.90
N GLU A 609 -15.39 21.79 -14.48
CA GLU A 609 -15.34 20.35 -14.15
C GLU A 609 -13.93 19.75 -14.34
N ASN A 610 -13.07 20.40 -15.15
CA ASN A 610 -11.69 20.02 -15.41
C ASN A 610 -10.67 20.73 -14.49
N THR A 611 -11.09 21.56 -13.54
CA THR A 611 -10.14 22.21 -12.61
C THR A 611 -9.50 21.19 -11.68
N ARG A 612 -8.19 21.04 -11.77
CA ARG A 612 -7.41 20.14 -10.90
C ARG A 612 -6.88 20.86 -9.66
N PHE A 613 -6.31 22.05 -9.86
CA PHE A 613 -5.70 22.82 -8.79
C PHE A 613 -6.28 24.21 -8.67
N VAL A 614 -6.27 24.71 -7.44
CA VAL A 614 -6.50 26.13 -7.13
C VAL A 614 -5.31 26.62 -6.34
N GLU A 615 -4.73 27.72 -6.81
CA GLU A 615 -3.62 28.38 -6.14
C GLU A 615 -4.09 29.70 -5.56
N PHE A 616 -3.64 30.03 -4.35
CA PHE A 616 -3.63 31.40 -3.89
C PHE A 616 -2.34 31.72 -3.16
N THR A 617 -1.94 32.98 -3.19
CA THR A 617 -0.73 33.43 -2.50
C THR A 617 -1.08 34.17 -1.22
N ILE A 618 -0.43 33.80 -0.11
CA ILE A 618 -0.75 34.26 1.24
C ILE A 618 0.50 34.62 2.05
N LYS A 619 0.34 35.51 3.03
CA LYS A 619 1.31 35.80 4.10
C LYS A 619 0.57 36.01 5.43
N GLY A 620 1.00 35.30 6.47
CA GLY A 620 0.52 35.41 7.84
C GLY A 620 1.33 36.39 8.68
N ASP A 621 0.90 36.57 9.94
CA ASP A 621 1.54 37.42 10.95
C ASP A 621 2.27 36.64 12.06
N GLY A 622 2.46 35.33 11.86
CA GLY A 622 3.13 34.43 12.80
C GLY A 622 2.22 33.80 13.86
N VAL A 623 0.93 34.19 13.92
CA VAL A 623 -0.07 33.57 14.82
C VAL A 623 -1.33 33.11 14.10
N ALA A 624 -1.65 33.71 12.95
CA ALA A 624 -2.79 33.34 12.13
C ALA A 624 -2.72 31.90 11.60
N THR A 625 -3.84 31.18 11.62
CA THR A 625 -3.95 29.78 11.13
C THR A 625 -5.01 29.64 10.02
N PHE A 626 -5.02 28.50 9.35
CA PHE A 626 -6.02 28.18 8.33
C PHE A 626 -7.42 27.83 8.88
N ASN A 627 -7.65 27.91 10.20
CA ASN A 627 -8.89 27.44 10.84
C ASN A 627 -10.17 28.11 10.31
N SER A 628 -10.09 29.40 9.95
CA SER A 628 -11.22 30.15 9.41
C SER A 628 -11.37 30.04 7.89
N PHE A 629 -10.44 29.43 7.17
CA PHE A 629 -10.44 29.42 5.70
C PHE A 629 -11.41 28.39 5.14
N ARG A 630 -12.13 28.80 4.09
CA ARG A 630 -12.98 27.90 3.30
C ARG A 630 -12.98 28.24 1.81
N LEU A 631 -13.15 27.22 1.00
CA LEU A 631 -13.55 27.35 -0.40
C LEU A 631 -15.08 27.25 -0.49
N GLU A 632 -15.70 28.11 -1.28
CA GLU A 632 -17.16 28.15 -1.46
C GLU A 632 -17.52 28.25 -2.94
N PHE A 633 -18.32 27.29 -3.42
CA PHE A 633 -18.89 27.25 -4.77
C PHE A 633 -20.04 26.24 -4.79
N ASN A 634 -20.97 26.40 -5.72
CA ASN A 634 -22.13 25.53 -5.94
C ASN A 634 -22.97 25.30 -4.67
N GLY A 635 -23.08 26.34 -3.82
CA GLY A 635 -23.76 26.29 -2.53
C GLY A 635 -23.05 25.46 -1.44
N ASN A 636 -21.89 24.87 -1.73
CA ASN A 636 -21.10 24.06 -0.80
C ASN A 636 -20.00 24.90 -0.13
N MET A 637 -19.71 24.59 1.14
CA MET A 637 -18.66 25.22 1.92
C MET A 637 -17.64 24.18 2.38
N TYR A 638 -16.39 24.33 1.95
CA TYR A 638 -15.30 23.41 2.26
C TYR A 638 -14.30 24.08 3.20
N PHE A 639 -14.52 23.97 4.51
CA PHE A 639 -13.63 24.52 5.52
C PHE A 639 -12.38 23.66 5.70
N CYS A 640 -11.21 24.31 5.81
CA CYS A 640 -9.93 23.63 6.04
C CYS A 640 -9.86 22.90 7.40
N LYS A 641 -10.59 23.39 8.41
CA LYS A 641 -10.66 22.78 9.75
C LYS A 641 -11.42 21.44 9.76
N ASP A 642 -12.42 21.31 8.91
CA ASP A 642 -13.30 20.13 8.87
C ASP A 642 -12.73 19.09 7.90
N ASN A 643 -12.13 19.55 6.79
CA ASN A 643 -11.45 18.72 5.81
C ASN A 643 -10.08 19.34 5.49
N PRO A 644 -8.97 18.73 5.92
CA PRO A 644 -7.64 19.20 5.59
C PRO A 644 -7.46 19.36 4.09
N TRP A 645 -6.88 20.49 3.67
CA TRP A 645 -6.55 20.70 2.27
C TRP A 645 -5.27 19.95 1.93
N VAL A 646 -5.29 19.19 0.85
CA VAL A 646 -4.14 18.49 0.32
C VAL A 646 -3.52 19.37 -0.77
N LEU A 647 -2.24 19.68 -0.62
CA LEU A 647 -1.49 20.45 -1.59
C LEU A 647 -1.03 19.58 -2.76
N LYS A 648 -0.59 20.21 -3.85
CA LYS A 648 -0.08 19.51 -5.04
C LYS A 648 1.04 18.50 -4.75
N ASP A 649 1.84 18.73 -3.71
CA ASP A 649 2.92 17.82 -3.28
C ASP A 649 2.47 16.75 -2.27
N GLY A 650 1.17 16.69 -1.95
CA GLY A 650 0.58 15.77 -0.98
C GLY A 650 0.58 16.29 0.47
N THR A 651 1.22 17.43 0.75
CA THR A 651 1.23 18.03 2.08
C THR A 651 -0.20 18.36 2.53
N LYS A 652 -0.55 18.05 3.79
CA LYS A 652 -1.85 18.39 4.36
C LYS A 652 -1.77 19.70 5.16
N ILE A 653 -2.64 20.65 4.83
CA ILE A 653 -2.91 21.83 5.64
C ILE A 653 -4.17 21.56 6.46
N THR A 654 -4.06 21.65 7.77
CA THR A 654 -5.19 21.58 8.71
C THR A 654 -5.56 22.97 9.21
N GLY A 655 -6.73 23.10 9.86
CA GLY A 655 -7.12 24.35 10.50
C GLY A 655 -6.09 24.90 11.51
N GLU A 656 -5.31 24.03 12.16
CA GLU A 656 -4.28 24.42 13.13
C GLU A 656 -2.97 24.88 12.48
N THR A 657 -2.82 24.70 11.17
CA THR A 657 -1.58 25.06 10.46
C THR A 657 -1.39 26.57 10.47
N ILE A 658 -0.24 27.02 10.97
CA ILE A 658 0.13 28.45 11.00
C ILE A 658 0.43 28.91 9.57
N ILE A 659 -0.12 30.07 9.20
CA ILE A 659 0.10 30.70 7.91
C ILE A 659 1.53 31.27 7.87
N PRO A 660 2.34 30.96 6.84
CA PRO A 660 3.73 31.41 6.77
C PRO A 660 3.90 32.93 6.82
N GLU A 661 4.88 33.42 7.58
CA GLU A 661 5.23 34.86 7.64
C GLU A 661 5.86 35.39 6.33
N GLU A 662 6.30 34.48 5.47
CA GLU A 662 6.80 34.77 4.12
C GLU A 662 5.70 34.57 3.08
N LYS A 663 5.74 35.40 2.03
CA LYS A 663 4.78 35.31 0.92
C LYS A 663 4.92 33.94 0.24
N THR A 664 3.89 33.11 0.33
CA THR A 664 3.90 31.71 -0.09
C THR A 664 2.70 31.38 -0.96
N SER A 665 2.92 30.66 -2.07
CA SER A 665 1.84 30.09 -2.89
C SER A 665 1.35 28.79 -2.28
N ILE A 666 0.05 28.70 -2.04
CA ILE A 666 -0.65 27.50 -1.61
C ILE A 666 -1.37 26.94 -2.82
N VAL A 667 -0.92 25.78 -3.32
CA VAL A 667 -1.52 25.11 -4.49
C VAL A 667 -2.31 23.90 -3.99
N ILE A 668 -3.62 24.04 -3.88
CA ILE A 668 -4.55 23.01 -3.41
C ILE A 668 -4.89 22.08 -4.57
N ASP A 669 -4.75 20.78 -4.32
CA ASP A 669 -5.32 19.73 -5.14
C ASP A 669 -6.78 19.49 -4.69
N LEU A 670 -7.73 19.92 -5.52
CA LEU A 670 -9.16 19.87 -5.16
C LEU A 670 -9.61 18.43 -4.94
N LEU A 671 -9.32 17.54 -5.88
CA LEU A 671 -9.76 16.15 -5.81
C LEU A 671 -9.06 15.37 -4.70
N ALA A 672 -7.77 15.60 -4.44
CA ALA A 672 -7.07 14.99 -3.30
C ALA A 672 -7.59 15.53 -1.96
N SER A 673 -8.14 16.74 -1.94
CA SER A 673 -8.86 17.32 -0.80
C SER A 673 -10.31 16.86 -0.69
N GLY A 674 -10.77 15.93 -1.55
CA GLY A 674 -12.16 15.44 -1.55
C GLY A 674 -13.18 16.44 -2.14
N ILE A 675 -12.72 17.42 -2.92
CA ILE A 675 -13.53 18.47 -3.51
C ILE A 675 -13.74 18.17 -5.01
N THR A 676 -14.98 17.91 -5.40
CA THR A 676 -15.35 17.75 -6.81
C THR A 676 -15.59 19.12 -7.44
N PRO A 677 -14.80 19.52 -8.45
CA PRO A 677 -14.96 20.81 -9.11
C PRO A 677 -16.21 20.82 -10.00
N ALA A 678 -16.75 22.01 -10.25
CA ALA A 678 -17.90 22.24 -11.13
C ALA A 678 -17.69 23.56 -11.90
N ALA A 679 -18.39 23.73 -13.03
CA ALA A 679 -18.32 24.97 -13.81
C ALA A 679 -19.00 26.14 -13.09
N GLU A 680 -18.23 26.94 -12.35
CA GLU A 680 -18.72 28.12 -11.61
C GLU A 680 -17.58 29.05 -11.17
N THR A 681 -17.88 30.03 -10.32
CA THR A 681 -16.88 30.86 -9.62
C THR A 681 -16.63 30.26 -8.25
N MET A 682 -15.37 29.91 -7.98
CA MET A 682 -14.92 29.51 -6.65
C MET A 682 -14.46 30.71 -5.86
N HIS A 683 -14.98 30.82 -4.65
CA HIS A 683 -14.66 31.90 -3.73
C HIS A 683 -13.78 31.39 -2.58
N LEU A 684 -12.80 32.20 -2.18
CA LEU A 684 -12.05 32.02 -0.95
C LEU A 684 -12.65 32.94 0.11
N HIS A 685 -13.02 32.38 1.26
CA HIS A 685 -13.56 33.12 2.40
C HIS A 685 -12.78 32.82 3.66
N THR A 686 -12.84 33.75 4.61
CA THR A 686 -12.55 33.51 6.02
C THR A 686 -13.84 33.62 6.82
N GLY A 687 -14.03 32.78 7.83
CA GLY A 687 -15.19 32.88 8.73
C GLY A 687 -15.15 31.90 9.90
N GLY A 688 -14.82 32.42 11.09
CA GLY A 688 -14.98 31.78 12.39
C GLY A 688 -14.93 32.83 13.49
N ASP A 689 -15.91 32.85 14.39
CA ASP A 689 -15.87 33.72 15.57
C ASP A 689 -14.77 33.22 16.53
N GLY A 690 -13.83 34.09 16.90
CA GLY A 690 -12.80 33.80 17.92
C GLY A 690 -11.40 33.50 17.42
N GLU A 691 -11.16 33.44 16.12
CA GLU A 691 -9.81 33.31 15.55
C GLU A 691 -8.97 34.57 15.75
N GLN A 692 -7.65 34.40 15.82
CA GLN A 692 -6.70 35.49 16.03
C GLN A 692 -5.76 35.68 14.84
N GLY A 693 -5.20 36.89 14.74
CA GLY A 693 -4.22 37.24 13.74
C GLY A 693 -4.80 37.73 12.41
N THR A 694 -3.88 38.00 11.50
CA THR A 694 -4.13 38.57 10.19
C THR A 694 -3.40 37.79 9.11
N ALA A 695 -4.00 37.73 7.93
CA ALA A 695 -3.38 37.15 6.75
C ALA A 695 -3.59 38.07 5.55
N THR A 696 -2.56 38.28 4.76
CA THR A 696 -2.65 39.03 3.50
C THR A 696 -2.71 38.05 2.34
N ILE A 697 -3.77 38.14 1.54
CA ILE A 697 -3.93 37.38 0.29
C ILE A 697 -3.58 38.31 -0.87
N TYR A 698 -2.86 37.79 -1.86
CA TYR A 698 -2.38 38.59 -2.99
C TYR A 698 -3.12 38.27 -4.28
N GLU A 699 -3.20 36.98 -4.64
CA GLU A 699 -3.65 36.52 -5.95
C GLU A 699 -4.24 35.11 -5.85
N MET A 700 -5.12 34.76 -6.79
CA MET A 700 -5.75 33.45 -6.89
C MET A 700 -5.80 33.01 -8.36
N PHE A 701 -5.54 31.73 -8.60
CA PHE A 701 -5.54 31.09 -9.90
C PHE A 701 -6.25 29.74 -9.85
N SER A 702 -6.74 29.29 -10.98
CA SER A 702 -7.14 27.90 -11.19
C SER A 702 -6.31 27.28 -12.31
N TYR A 703 -6.12 25.97 -12.22
CA TYR A 703 -5.41 25.17 -13.21
C TYR A 703 -6.36 24.11 -13.75
N ASN A 704 -6.73 24.25 -15.01
CA ASN A 704 -7.66 23.34 -15.69
C ASN A 704 -6.88 22.30 -16.48
N LEU A 705 -7.28 21.04 -16.38
CA LEU A 705 -6.82 20.00 -17.27
C LEU A 705 -7.27 20.34 -18.69
N VAL A 706 -6.34 20.27 -19.63
CA VAL A 706 -6.60 20.48 -21.04
C VAL A 706 -6.02 19.35 -21.87
N ASP A 707 -6.74 18.93 -22.90
CA ASP A 707 -6.30 17.85 -23.77
C ASP A 707 -4.98 18.22 -24.47
N TYR A 708 -4.17 17.21 -24.79
CA TYR A 708 -2.99 17.42 -25.63
C TYR A 708 -3.41 17.94 -26.99
N SER A 709 -2.64 18.89 -27.51
CA SER A 709 -2.93 19.43 -28.82
C SER A 709 -1.72 19.98 -29.53
N GLU A 710 -1.72 19.86 -30.85
CA GLU A 710 -0.71 20.43 -31.73
C GLU A 710 -1.33 21.49 -32.63
N THR A 711 -0.66 22.63 -32.77
CA THR A 711 -1.03 23.60 -33.80
C THR A 711 -0.59 23.07 -35.17
N LEU A 712 -1.52 22.97 -36.11
CA LEU A 712 -1.18 22.55 -37.47
C LEU A 712 -0.61 23.74 -38.25
N GLY A 713 0.70 23.68 -38.52
CA GLY A 713 1.34 24.60 -39.46
C GLY A 713 0.73 24.45 -40.86
N GLY A 714 0.50 25.57 -41.56
CA GLY A 714 -0.02 25.58 -42.93
C GLY A 714 -1.51 25.92 -43.08
N TYR A 715 -2.27 25.99 -41.98
CA TYR A 715 -3.67 26.45 -41.96
C TYR A 715 -3.79 27.97 -41.85
N ASN A 716 -3.50 28.67 -42.95
CA ASN A 716 -3.51 30.14 -42.99
C ASN A 716 -4.11 30.71 -44.29
N GLY A 717 -4.75 29.87 -45.09
CA GLY A 717 -5.35 30.25 -46.36
C GLY A 717 -6.59 31.12 -46.20
N SER A 718 -6.97 31.77 -47.29
CA SER A 718 -8.17 32.59 -47.37
C SER A 718 -8.80 32.47 -48.75
N SER A 719 -10.13 32.52 -48.80
CA SER A 719 -10.89 32.67 -50.04
C SER A 719 -11.56 34.03 -50.08
N SER A 720 -11.40 34.75 -51.19
CA SER A 720 -12.16 35.99 -51.46
C SER A 720 -13.59 35.73 -51.94
N SER A 721 -13.93 34.48 -52.25
CA SER A 721 -15.23 34.06 -52.78
C SER A 721 -15.49 32.60 -52.39
N LEU A 722 -16.48 32.36 -51.54
CA LEU A 722 -16.87 30.99 -51.17
C LEU A 722 -17.53 30.19 -52.30
N ALA A 723 -17.86 30.85 -53.41
CA ALA A 723 -18.34 30.20 -54.63
C ALA A 723 -17.23 29.45 -55.38
N ASP A 724 -15.99 29.90 -55.24
CA ASP A 724 -14.84 29.40 -55.98
C ASP A 724 -14.03 28.41 -55.14
N TYR A 725 -13.38 27.48 -55.82
CA TYR A 725 -12.44 26.58 -55.16
C TYR A 725 -11.25 27.34 -54.58
N ALA A 726 -10.95 27.12 -53.31
CA ALA A 726 -9.73 27.58 -52.66
C ALA A 726 -9.14 26.50 -51.76
N TYR A 727 -7.81 26.40 -51.77
CA TYR A 727 -7.06 25.64 -50.77
C TYR A 727 -6.82 26.54 -49.54
N LEU A 728 -7.22 26.07 -48.37
CA LEU A 728 -7.21 26.86 -47.13
C LEU A 728 -6.11 26.44 -46.16
N GLY A 729 -5.48 25.29 -46.42
CA GLY A 729 -4.37 24.77 -45.65
C GLY A 729 -4.42 23.25 -45.53
N GLY A 730 -3.38 22.69 -44.97
CA GLY A 730 -3.28 21.26 -44.68
C GLY A 730 -2.13 20.96 -43.76
N GLY A 731 -2.21 19.83 -43.08
CA GLY A 731 -1.22 19.39 -42.10
C GLY A 731 -1.33 17.90 -41.83
N ASP A 732 -0.22 17.31 -41.41
CA ASP A 732 -0.15 15.90 -41.05
C ASP A 732 -0.78 15.68 -39.67
N ILE A 733 -1.68 14.69 -39.59
CA ILE A 733 -2.34 14.28 -38.36
C ILE A 733 -2.00 12.81 -38.06
N LYS A 734 -1.81 12.51 -36.77
CA LYS A 734 -1.49 11.16 -36.28
C LYS A 734 -2.76 10.33 -36.12
N ALA A 735 -2.57 9.01 -35.98
CA ALA A 735 -3.67 8.04 -35.94
C ALA A 735 -4.62 8.21 -34.72
N ASP A 736 -4.13 8.78 -33.63
CA ASP A 736 -4.86 9.02 -32.39
C ASP A 736 -5.51 10.41 -32.32
N ALA A 737 -5.63 11.11 -33.45
CA ALA A 737 -6.30 12.41 -33.51
C ALA A 737 -7.79 12.26 -33.15
N LYS A 738 -8.27 13.03 -32.17
CA LYS A 738 -9.66 13.00 -31.72
C LYS A 738 -10.47 14.12 -32.36
N TYR A 739 -10.01 15.36 -32.19
CA TYR A 739 -10.71 16.55 -32.67
C TYR A 739 -9.84 17.42 -33.55
N LEU A 740 -10.47 18.08 -34.53
CA LEU A 740 -9.90 19.23 -35.22
C LEU A 740 -10.62 20.49 -34.78
N GLU A 741 -9.87 21.44 -34.24
CA GLU A 741 -10.33 22.78 -33.93
C GLU A 741 -9.90 23.75 -35.02
N LEU A 742 -10.85 24.50 -35.59
CA LEU A 742 -10.63 25.49 -36.63
C LEU A 742 -11.09 26.85 -36.16
N THR A 743 -10.22 27.85 -36.25
CA THR A 743 -10.59 29.26 -36.06
C THR A 743 -10.71 29.92 -37.42
N LEU A 744 -11.91 30.43 -37.73
CA LEU A 744 -12.30 31.00 -39.01
C LEU A 744 -12.76 32.44 -38.83
N SER A 745 -12.71 33.24 -39.87
CA SER A 745 -13.29 34.60 -39.87
C SER A 745 -13.77 34.98 -41.26
N SER A 746 -14.76 35.86 -41.34
CA SER A 746 -15.26 36.41 -42.60
C SER A 746 -15.55 37.90 -42.45
N THR A 747 -15.21 38.68 -43.47
CA THR A 747 -15.56 40.11 -43.54
C THR A 747 -16.79 40.38 -44.40
N ASN A 748 -17.21 39.40 -45.21
CA ASN A 748 -18.32 39.49 -46.14
C ASN A 748 -19.43 38.44 -45.91
N GLY A 749 -19.57 37.93 -44.67
CA GLY A 749 -20.72 37.13 -44.24
C GLY A 749 -20.80 35.71 -44.80
N GLY A 750 -19.66 35.02 -44.94
CA GLY A 750 -19.61 33.63 -45.37
C GLY A 750 -20.16 32.63 -44.35
N THR A 751 -20.50 31.42 -44.81
CA THR A 751 -20.96 30.31 -43.95
C THR A 751 -20.05 29.08 -44.07
N LEU A 752 -20.21 28.14 -43.13
CA LEU A 752 -19.46 26.87 -43.12
C LEU A 752 -19.80 25.96 -44.32
N ALA A 753 -20.92 26.18 -45.01
CA ALA A 753 -21.46 25.30 -46.05
C ALA A 753 -20.49 25.05 -47.21
N SER A 754 -19.60 26.00 -47.50
CA SER A 754 -18.61 25.87 -48.57
C SER A 754 -17.38 25.03 -48.19
N LEU A 755 -17.19 24.71 -46.90
CA LEU A 755 -16.01 24.02 -46.40
C LEU A 755 -16.06 22.52 -46.68
N ARG A 756 -14.88 21.94 -46.89
CA ARG A 756 -14.69 20.49 -46.94
C ARG A 756 -13.32 20.05 -46.45
N PHE A 757 -13.27 18.83 -45.93
CA PHE A 757 -12.04 18.11 -45.63
C PHE A 757 -11.68 17.16 -46.76
N GLU A 758 -10.39 17.01 -47.01
CA GLU A 758 -9.83 15.89 -47.77
C GLU A 758 -9.01 15.03 -46.79
N GLY A 759 -9.44 13.79 -46.59
CA GLY A 759 -8.82 12.84 -45.66
C GLY A 759 -7.96 11.78 -46.34
N ALA A 760 -7.57 10.75 -45.57
CA ALA A 760 -6.88 9.57 -46.10
C ALA A 760 -7.67 8.97 -47.30
N ASP A 761 -6.95 8.55 -48.33
CA ASP A 761 -7.48 8.03 -49.61
C ASP A 761 -8.23 9.06 -50.50
N ALA A 762 -8.01 10.36 -50.29
CA ALA A 762 -8.62 11.46 -51.05
C ALA A 762 -10.17 11.52 -50.92
N ALA A 763 -10.71 10.95 -49.84
CA ALA A 763 -12.12 11.08 -49.50
C ALA A 763 -12.46 12.53 -49.13
N LEU A 764 -13.54 13.07 -49.73
CA LEU A 764 -13.99 14.44 -49.51
C LEU A 764 -15.21 14.48 -48.59
N TYR A 765 -15.15 15.28 -47.53
CA TYR A 765 -16.20 15.45 -46.54
C TYR A 765 -16.67 16.90 -46.55
N PHE A 766 -17.81 17.16 -47.19
CA PHE A 766 -18.38 18.51 -47.33
C PHE A 766 -19.32 18.79 -46.15
N PHE A 767 -19.22 19.98 -45.56
CA PHE A 767 -20.09 20.38 -44.45
C PHE A 767 -21.58 20.36 -44.82
N ASN A 768 -21.92 20.66 -46.08
CA ASN A 768 -23.30 20.69 -46.55
C ASN A 768 -23.84 19.35 -47.09
N GLN A 769 -23.01 18.31 -47.19
CA GLN A 769 -23.41 16.99 -47.71
C GLN A 769 -23.23 15.87 -46.67
N ASN A 770 -22.30 16.03 -45.75
CA ASN A 770 -21.97 15.05 -44.73
C ASN A 770 -22.46 15.50 -43.35
N VAL A 771 -22.71 14.53 -42.46
CA VAL A 771 -23.03 14.82 -41.06
C VAL A 771 -21.71 15.05 -40.32
N ILE A 772 -21.35 16.31 -40.16
CA ILE A 772 -20.17 16.72 -39.38
C ILE A 772 -20.63 17.02 -37.96
N LYS A 773 -19.94 16.43 -36.98
CA LYS A 773 -20.29 16.57 -35.57
C LYS A 773 -19.24 17.34 -34.79
N ASP A 774 -19.68 18.04 -33.76
CA ASP A 774 -18.80 18.66 -32.77
C ASP A 774 -18.38 17.65 -31.68
N ASP A 775 -17.60 18.12 -30.71
CA ASP A 775 -17.08 17.31 -29.60
C ASP A 775 -18.13 16.90 -28.57
N GLU A 776 -19.32 17.48 -28.63
CA GLU A 776 -20.50 17.07 -27.86
C GLU A 776 -21.38 16.08 -28.64
N GLY A 777 -21.03 15.77 -29.89
CA GLY A 777 -21.76 14.86 -30.77
C GLY A 777 -22.96 15.49 -31.47
N ASN A 778 -23.16 16.81 -31.35
CA ASN A 778 -24.18 17.56 -32.07
C ASN A 778 -23.75 17.78 -33.52
N VAL A 779 -24.72 17.92 -34.43
CA VAL A 779 -24.43 18.21 -35.84
C VAL A 779 -24.12 19.69 -36.00
N ILE A 780 -22.96 20.01 -36.60
CA ILE A 780 -22.57 21.38 -36.93
C ILE A 780 -23.44 21.87 -38.10
N ASP A 781 -24.18 22.97 -37.91
CA ASP A 781 -25.01 23.54 -38.96
C ASP A 781 -24.13 24.19 -40.05
N PRO A 782 -24.14 23.70 -41.31
CA PRO A 782 -23.39 24.31 -42.40
C PRO A 782 -23.79 25.77 -42.68
N ASN A 783 -24.99 26.20 -42.28
CA ASN A 783 -25.44 27.58 -42.47
C ASN A 783 -24.95 28.54 -41.38
N THR A 784 -24.16 28.06 -40.42
CA THR A 784 -23.55 28.91 -39.39
C THR A 784 -22.75 30.03 -40.05
N VAL A 785 -23.13 31.27 -39.73
CA VAL A 785 -22.47 32.47 -40.23
C VAL A 785 -21.12 32.64 -39.54
N ILE A 786 -20.09 32.90 -40.32
CA ILE A 786 -18.74 33.13 -39.84
C ILE A 786 -18.60 34.63 -39.58
N PRO A 787 -18.36 35.07 -38.34
CA PRO A 787 -18.31 36.47 -38.00
C PRO A 787 -16.90 37.05 -38.25
N THR A 788 -16.79 38.37 -38.16
CA THR A 788 -15.53 39.08 -38.42
C THR A 788 -14.54 38.95 -37.28
N GLU A 789 -15.02 38.93 -36.04
CA GLU A 789 -14.28 38.68 -34.81
C GLU A 789 -13.72 37.26 -34.72
N GLY A 790 -14.32 36.31 -35.45
CA GLY A 790 -13.89 34.94 -35.58
C GLY A 790 -14.87 33.93 -34.99
N LEU A 791 -14.90 32.73 -35.57
CA LEU A 791 -15.65 31.56 -35.12
C LEU A 791 -14.66 30.41 -34.92
N THR A 792 -14.69 29.82 -33.73
CA THR A 792 -13.99 28.55 -33.47
C THR A 792 -15.00 27.42 -33.53
N ILE A 793 -14.72 26.41 -34.32
CA ILE A 793 -15.47 25.14 -34.35
C ILE A 793 -14.53 24.00 -33.98
N LYS A 794 -15.03 23.04 -33.22
CA LYS A 794 -14.31 21.82 -32.85
C LYS A 794 -15.06 20.64 -33.44
N ILE A 795 -14.36 19.77 -34.14
CA ILE A 795 -14.93 18.74 -35.02
C ILE A 795 -14.45 17.38 -34.55
N ASP A 796 -15.39 16.47 -34.31
CA ASP A 796 -15.08 15.07 -34.00
C ASP A 796 -14.69 14.31 -35.27
N LEU A 797 -13.39 14.08 -35.43
CA LEU A 797 -12.83 13.45 -36.62
C LEU A 797 -13.35 12.02 -36.77
N LYS A 798 -13.51 11.27 -35.68
CA LYS A 798 -14.01 9.88 -35.73
C LYS A 798 -15.49 9.85 -36.10
N ALA A 799 -16.29 10.74 -35.53
CA ALA A 799 -17.73 10.81 -35.81
C ALA A 799 -18.05 11.31 -37.22
N THR A 800 -17.13 12.02 -37.88
CA THR A 800 -17.25 12.35 -39.32
C THR A 800 -17.08 11.15 -40.24
N GLY A 801 -16.62 10.01 -39.73
CA GLY A 801 -16.35 8.80 -40.51
C GLY A 801 -15.00 8.81 -41.21
N LEU A 802 -14.05 9.63 -40.75
CA LEU A 802 -12.64 9.53 -41.17
C LEU A 802 -12.02 8.27 -40.58
N THR A 803 -11.29 7.52 -41.40
CA THR A 803 -10.43 6.42 -40.92
C THR A 803 -9.09 7.00 -40.52
N LEU A 804 -8.76 6.89 -39.24
CA LEU A 804 -7.54 7.44 -38.63
C LEU A 804 -6.55 6.33 -38.26
N ASP A 805 -6.51 5.21 -38.99
CA ASP A 805 -5.71 4.02 -38.64
C ASP A 805 -4.20 4.18 -38.86
N LYS A 806 -3.78 5.28 -39.51
CA LYS A 806 -2.38 5.62 -39.80
C LYS A 806 -2.24 7.15 -39.91
N PRO A 807 -1.03 7.71 -39.75
CA PRO A 807 -0.79 9.12 -40.02
C PRO A 807 -1.14 9.51 -41.46
N PHE A 808 -1.79 10.66 -41.67
CA PHE A 808 -2.10 11.19 -43.00
C PHE A 808 -2.21 12.71 -43.01
N SER A 809 -2.12 13.33 -44.18
CA SER A 809 -2.32 14.77 -44.36
C SER A 809 -3.81 15.08 -44.48
N LEU A 810 -4.35 15.89 -43.56
CA LEU A 810 -5.70 16.44 -43.65
C LEU A 810 -5.63 17.78 -44.36
N HIS A 811 -6.43 17.98 -45.41
CA HIS A 811 -6.51 19.27 -46.10
C HIS A 811 -7.88 19.93 -45.93
N LEU A 812 -7.88 21.25 -45.88
CA LEU A 812 -9.07 22.08 -45.83
C LEU A 812 -9.22 22.89 -47.11
N HIS A 813 -10.42 22.85 -47.67
CA HIS A 813 -10.77 23.60 -48.87
C HIS A 813 -12.10 24.33 -48.68
N SER A 814 -12.32 25.37 -49.48
CA SER A 814 -13.65 25.92 -49.73
C SER A 814 -14.04 25.79 -51.20
N GLY A 815 -15.34 25.91 -51.48
CA GLY A 815 -15.87 26.17 -52.82
C GLY A 815 -17.18 25.44 -53.08
N ASP A 816 -18.27 26.19 -53.11
CA ASP A 816 -19.60 25.74 -53.52
C ASP A 816 -20.32 26.88 -54.28
N PRO A 817 -20.72 26.69 -55.56
CA PRO A 817 -21.34 27.75 -56.37
C PRO A 817 -22.61 28.40 -55.77
N THR A 818 -23.23 27.77 -54.77
CA THR A 818 -24.40 28.29 -54.07
C THR A 818 -24.06 29.20 -52.88
N CYS A 819 -22.79 29.20 -52.45
CA CYS A 819 -22.31 29.99 -51.32
C CYS A 819 -21.85 31.39 -51.77
N THR A 820 -21.90 32.35 -50.83
CA THR A 820 -21.43 33.73 -51.03
C THR A 820 -20.58 34.17 -49.84
N GLY A 821 -19.88 35.30 -49.97
CA GLY A 821 -18.99 35.83 -48.93
C GLY A 821 -17.54 35.36 -49.07
N ASP A 822 -16.74 35.66 -48.07
CA ASP A 822 -15.32 35.34 -47.99
C ASP A 822 -15.00 34.51 -46.74
N LEU A 823 -13.77 34.01 -46.65
CA LEU A 823 -13.30 33.24 -45.50
C LEU A 823 -11.79 33.40 -45.33
N LYS A 824 -11.34 33.50 -44.09
CA LYS A 824 -9.94 33.35 -43.70
C LYS A 824 -9.80 32.39 -42.54
N VAL A 825 -8.88 31.42 -42.68
CA VAL A 825 -8.44 30.57 -41.57
C VAL A 825 -7.45 31.36 -40.72
N LYS A 826 -7.71 31.42 -39.43
CA LYS A 826 -6.89 32.11 -38.41
C LYS A 826 -5.98 31.13 -37.67
N GLY A 827 -6.38 29.87 -37.60
CA GLY A 827 -5.57 28.80 -37.03
C GLY A 827 -6.30 27.47 -37.13
N ALA A 828 -5.53 26.40 -36.97
CA ALA A 828 -6.04 25.05 -36.78
C ALA A 828 -5.21 24.33 -35.72
N LYS A 829 -5.89 23.56 -34.89
CA LYS A 829 -5.31 22.75 -33.83
C LYS A 829 -5.91 21.36 -33.88
N VAL A 830 -5.08 20.33 -33.72
CA VAL A 830 -5.56 18.96 -33.55
C VAL A 830 -5.40 18.59 -32.09
N ILE A 831 -6.44 17.96 -31.56
CA ILE A 831 -6.50 17.45 -30.20
C ILE A 831 -6.43 15.93 -30.32
N TYR A 832 -5.51 15.31 -29.57
CA TYR A 832 -5.26 13.88 -29.63
C TYR A 832 -5.88 13.18 -28.41
N GLU A 833 -6.23 11.90 -28.58
CA GLU A 833 -6.66 11.04 -27.46
C GLU A 833 -5.54 10.82 -26.45
N HIS A 834 -4.29 10.78 -26.93
CA HIS A 834 -3.12 10.47 -26.11
C HIS A 834 -2.00 11.49 -26.33
N TYR A 835 -1.09 11.55 -25.36
CA TYR A 835 0.19 12.19 -25.57
C TYR A 835 1.06 11.29 -26.46
N PRO A 836 1.74 11.83 -27.48
CA PRO A 836 2.63 11.03 -28.31
C PRO A 836 3.76 10.43 -27.47
N TYR A 837 3.99 9.12 -27.61
CA TYR A 837 5.13 8.42 -27.04
C TYR A 837 6.47 9.12 -27.31
N SER A 838 6.62 9.71 -28.50
CA SER A 838 7.81 10.48 -28.89
C SER A 838 8.04 11.75 -28.07
N MET A 839 7.01 12.35 -27.48
CA MET A 839 7.18 13.48 -26.54
C MET A 839 7.61 13.02 -25.16
N LEU A 840 7.13 11.85 -24.71
CA LEU A 840 7.58 11.24 -23.46
C LEU A 840 9.06 10.81 -23.56
N LEU A 841 9.53 10.43 -24.76
CA LEU A 841 10.93 10.06 -25.00
C LEU A 841 11.86 11.24 -25.31
N ALA A 842 11.39 12.29 -26.00
CA ALA A 842 12.26 13.42 -26.37
C ALA A 842 12.88 14.12 -25.16
N SER A 843 12.17 14.19 -24.04
CA SER A 843 12.68 14.67 -22.75
C SER A 843 13.60 13.68 -22.02
N TYR A 844 13.53 12.39 -22.32
CA TYR A 844 14.42 11.35 -21.78
C TYR A 844 15.79 11.35 -22.49
N VAL A 845 15.81 11.59 -23.82
CA VAL A 845 17.03 11.54 -24.65
C VAL A 845 17.87 12.83 -24.57
N GLU A 846 17.32 13.96 -24.12
CA GLU A 846 18.07 15.23 -23.98
C GLU A 846 19.00 15.33 -22.76
N ASN A 847 19.12 14.28 -21.93
CA ASN A 847 20.17 14.17 -20.89
C ASN A 847 21.18 13.04 -21.16
N PRO A 848 21.97 13.08 -22.26
CA PRO A 848 23.03 12.10 -22.52
C PRO A 848 24.33 12.42 -21.75
N THR A 849 24.28 13.24 -20.71
CA THR A 849 25.47 13.60 -19.92
C THR A 849 25.22 13.39 -18.42
N LEU A 850 25.36 12.13 -18.01
CA LEU A 850 26.18 11.78 -16.85
C LEU A 850 27.42 11.03 -17.35
#